data_AF-A0A858RKF0-F1
#
_entry.id   AF-A0A858RKF0-F1
#
_cell.length_a   1.000
_cell.length_b   1.000
_cell.length_c   1.000
_cell.angle_alpha   90.00
_cell.angle_beta   90.00
_cell.angle_gamma   90.00
#
_symmetry.space_group_name_H-M   'P 1'
#
loop_
_entity.id
_entity.type
_entity.pdbx_description
1 polymer ?
#
loop_
_entity_poly.entity_id
_entity_poly.type
_entity_poly.pdbx_seq_one_letter_code
_entity_poly.pdbx_strand_id
1 'polypeptide(L)'
;MTWGYWADYPLLRRSYPFQLERLLGPGFSLRNYGFNGASAGRYPGEEYRAYLNSGEQVGILKWKPDVVISGLGINDCLPAFSDPVKFEQGYRELAAAWRSSGKNPSIWIWNRLSPDFRGPRGVPAFPGNVFPNVTVFTEDDNGIAANRPAIQNRMDQFAPSAGFGTIDAYSQLATHPEWGGEGLHFVEPGLKRLAEIIYCRAWETRAKSMLPKLTEIVPLPGAGSPNDDTGTKRPWVEIYNPYEGGLCLDGLSLDTGAGTPRYEFENSTVLWPKERRLIFLSGHNRKDPTRTLHTNFGVDYESGQLRLVGRDGLMVQSAGWRDWTASGSFGLQDPQTTEAVGTSSPHSRLVTSTPPENWQQPSYSGSWDSGTGGTGYELATKAEDQFTKRWNCSQAPSGIWGLYSYGKGTWTAQGDGTYQATGTGLMGSPFAWTQSDDVSWTFETRLRINGTQSGTNRGFVIKGGTRGAGGGYGTIFIQSDKVRYGQPYDQGFTLSSESNSDDFHVFRFAYHAPTRRFFVWRDGVQITSLTGGRFSDASRQNWLVWGSYDASSSQDVTIDYASVDLTNAYAPAGSNESSNIGAGETKPMANDYTGVFSEQSTCLVRIPFQGSSQALAGMRMDINFDDGFRAWINGVEVAACNAPASGLTAPLSRDDSRGTAALSFDLSEFASLVKTGENLLAVQVFNAAGSDGRCFVSPKLTLIGQVPEAPRYFASPSPNGTSTSGAPLPAMAWLDSEPPPPAGGVPLALNVDSDGDGRSDLLEYSEGTSINSPDAGPSLEPFAGQVSFLWRSNSQVGWRLMESTDMVEWRPARISGQASVSPSGTPDLNQISQPVSGSGVFYRLAAIEQPTLATWQARYFTSGEISQGTISSSDADPDLDGLPNSVEFALNINPRENSHNSFQISRISRGLRFPDPGVGRGVVWHLDSSRSLQSWETPADVDLHCLVDPLSGRYLLEAGDPGLPGDKGFLRMSFESSAN
;
A
#
# COMPACT_ATOMS: atom_id res chain seq x y z
N MET A 1 -20.69 -14.63 4.38
CA MET A 1 -21.58 -15.71 3.90
C MET A 1 -22.12 -15.35 2.51
N THR A 2 -21.49 -15.84 1.44
CA THR A 2 -22.06 -15.89 0.07
C THR A 2 -21.31 -16.97 -0.71
N TRP A 3 -22.03 -17.82 -1.44
CA TRP A 3 -21.44 -19.01 -2.07
C TRP A 3 -20.62 -18.68 -3.32
N GLY A 4 -20.97 -17.60 -4.04
CA GLY A 4 -20.31 -17.23 -5.31
C GLY A 4 -20.78 -18.15 -6.44
N TYR A 5 -21.92 -17.82 -7.06
CA TYR A 5 -22.71 -18.70 -7.94
C TYR A 5 -21.96 -19.29 -9.15
N TRP A 6 -20.85 -18.68 -9.56
CA TRP A 6 -19.98 -19.14 -10.65
C TRP A 6 -19.00 -20.25 -10.19
N ALA A 7 -19.51 -21.33 -9.61
CA ALA A 7 -18.68 -22.38 -9.02
C ALA A 7 -18.14 -23.37 -10.07
N ASP A 8 -17.09 -22.97 -10.79
CA ASP A 8 -16.05 -23.88 -11.27
C ASP A 8 -14.76 -23.62 -10.46
N TYR A 9 -13.97 -24.68 -10.22
CA TYR A 9 -12.90 -24.77 -9.21
C TYR A 9 -11.82 -23.65 -9.19
N PRO A 10 -11.58 -22.79 -10.22
CA PRO A 10 -10.69 -21.65 -10.05
C PRO A 10 -11.28 -20.45 -9.27
N LEU A 11 -12.61 -20.36 -9.11
CA LEU A 11 -13.31 -19.15 -8.63
C LEU A 11 -13.46 -19.04 -7.09
N LEU A 12 -13.13 -20.10 -6.33
CA LEU A 12 -12.99 -20.01 -4.86
C LEU A 12 -11.97 -18.93 -4.44
N ARG A 13 -10.95 -18.69 -5.28
CA ARG A 13 -9.93 -17.64 -5.14
C ARG A 13 -10.40 -16.23 -5.53
N ARG A 14 -11.66 -16.03 -5.89
CA ARG A 14 -12.18 -14.73 -6.38
C ARG A 14 -13.45 -14.25 -5.65
N SER A 15 -13.92 -15.00 -4.66
CA SER A 15 -15.05 -14.63 -3.79
C SER A 15 -14.74 -13.38 -2.94
N TYR A 16 -15.74 -12.56 -2.57
CA TYR A 16 -15.49 -11.40 -1.69
C TYR A 16 -14.82 -11.81 -0.36
N PRO A 17 -15.14 -12.97 0.27
CA PRO A 17 -14.46 -13.35 1.49
C PRO A 17 -12.96 -13.61 1.26
N PHE A 18 -12.57 -14.22 0.14
CA PHE A 18 -11.15 -14.36 -0.21
C PHE A 18 -10.48 -13.00 -0.43
N GLN A 19 -11.13 -12.09 -1.15
CA GLN A 19 -10.66 -10.72 -1.37
C GLN A 19 -10.52 -9.96 -0.03
N LEU A 20 -11.46 -10.15 0.89
CA LEU A 20 -11.44 -9.56 2.23
C LEU A 20 -10.31 -10.11 3.09
N GLU A 21 -10.00 -11.42 3.02
CA GLU A 21 -8.87 -12.02 3.75
C GLU A 21 -7.54 -11.33 3.38
N ARG A 22 -7.35 -11.02 2.10
CA ARG A 22 -6.17 -10.27 1.62
C ARG A 22 -6.13 -8.83 2.14
N LEU A 23 -7.28 -8.15 2.24
CA LEU A 23 -7.34 -6.79 2.81
C LEU A 23 -7.10 -6.79 4.33
N LEU A 24 -7.50 -7.84 5.04
CA LEU A 24 -7.26 -7.95 6.48
C LEU A 24 -5.78 -8.18 6.79
N GLY A 25 -5.11 -8.94 5.91
CA GLY A 25 -3.69 -9.26 6.01
C GLY A 25 -3.40 -10.33 7.09
N PRO A 26 -2.12 -10.50 7.47
CA PRO A 26 -1.71 -11.47 8.47
C PRO A 26 -2.44 -11.33 9.81
N GLY A 27 -2.67 -12.46 10.49
CA GLY A 27 -3.35 -12.53 11.79
C GLY A 27 -4.87 -12.76 11.73
N PHE A 28 -5.46 -12.78 10.53
CA PHE A 28 -6.86 -13.15 10.32
C PHE A 28 -6.96 -14.52 9.65
N SER A 29 -7.99 -15.28 10.03
CA SER A 29 -8.38 -16.50 9.32
C SER A 29 -9.83 -16.34 8.90
N LEU A 30 -10.10 -16.51 7.61
CA LEU A 30 -11.44 -16.38 7.07
C LEU A 30 -11.99 -17.74 6.62
N ARG A 31 -13.29 -17.95 6.84
CA ARG A 31 -14.03 -19.09 6.32
C ARG A 31 -15.29 -18.62 5.58
N ASN A 32 -15.51 -19.17 4.39
CA ASN A 32 -16.73 -18.91 3.63
C ASN A 32 -17.75 -20.04 3.88
N TYR A 33 -18.89 -19.66 4.45
CA TYR A 33 -20.03 -20.53 4.71
C TYR A 33 -21.25 -20.06 3.90
N GLY A 34 -21.06 -19.70 2.64
CA GLY A 34 -22.16 -19.32 1.76
C GLY A 34 -23.06 -20.51 1.41
N PHE A 35 -24.37 -20.31 1.38
CA PHE A 35 -25.34 -21.32 0.96
C PHE A 35 -26.25 -20.74 -0.14
N ASN A 36 -26.29 -21.39 -1.30
CA ASN A 36 -27.05 -20.91 -2.45
C ASN A 36 -28.55 -20.89 -2.20
N GLY A 37 -29.22 -19.83 -2.67
CA GLY A 37 -30.67 -19.72 -2.57
C GLY A 37 -31.21 -19.62 -1.14
N ALA A 38 -30.33 -19.43 -0.16
CA ALA A 38 -30.68 -19.38 1.25
C ALA A 38 -31.45 -18.10 1.60
N SER A 39 -32.43 -18.25 2.48
CA SER A 39 -33.16 -17.15 3.12
C SER A 39 -32.70 -16.97 4.57
N ALA A 40 -32.80 -15.75 5.08
CA ALA A 40 -32.62 -15.52 6.52
C ALA A 40 -33.84 -16.03 7.30
N GLY A 41 -35.04 -15.71 6.81
CA GLY A 41 -36.31 -16.14 7.39
C GLY A 41 -36.64 -17.60 7.10
N ARG A 42 -37.47 -18.19 7.97
CA ARG A 42 -38.10 -19.49 7.74
C ARG A 42 -39.52 -19.29 7.21
N TYR A 43 -39.78 -19.79 6.01
CA TYR A 43 -41.04 -19.60 5.32
C TYR A 43 -41.79 -20.94 5.16
N PRO A 44 -43.11 -20.98 5.39
CA PRO A 44 -43.91 -22.20 5.22
C PRO A 44 -43.78 -22.76 3.80
N GLY A 45 -43.43 -24.04 3.68
CA GLY A 45 -43.22 -24.74 2.41
C GLY A 45 -41.85 -24.51 1.76
N GLU A 46 -41.01 -23.64 2.34
CA GLU A 46 -39.66 -23.31 1.86
C GLU A 46 -38.62 -23.45 2.99
N GLU A 47 -38.90 -24.25 4.02
CA GLU A 47 -38.07 -24.36 5.22
C GLU A 47 -36.66 -24.91 4.96
N TYR A 48 -36.46 -25.60 3.83
CA TYR A 48 -35.17 -26.10 3.38
C TYR A 48 -34.21 -24.97 2.95
N ARG A 49 -34.72 -23.77 2.64
CA ARG A 49 -33.92 -22.58 2.30
C ARG A 49 -33.44 -21.81 3.51
N ALA A 50 -34.11 -21.97 4.66
CA ALA A 50 -33.79 -21.20 5.85
C ALA A 50 -32.36 -21.50 6.29
N TYR A 51 -31.50 -20.48 6.31
CA TYR A 51 -30.07 -20.64 6.59
C TYR A 51 -29.82 -21.26 7.97
N LEU A 52 -30.73 -21.05 8.93
CA LEU A 52 -30.68 -21.67 10.26
C LEU A 52 -30.65 -23.20 10.22
N ASN A 53 -31.20 -23.81 9.17
CA ASN A 53 -31.29 -25.26 8.98
C ASN A 53 -30.14 -25.84 8.14
N SER A 54 -29.20 -25.00 7.67
CA SER A 54 -28.15 -25.40 6.73
C SER A 54 -26.95 -26.09 7.41
N GLY A 55 -26.19 -26.86 6.63
CA GLY A 55 -24.93 -27.43 7.09
C GLY A 55 -23.84 -26.37 7.32
N GLU A 56 -23.90 -25.28 6.55
CA GLU A 56 -23.03 -24.11 6.65
C GLU A 56 -23.18 -23.42 8.02
N GLN A 57 -24.42 -23.31 8.52
CA GLN A 57 -24.69 -22.79 9.86
C GLN A 57 -24.05 -23.66 10.94
N VAL A 58 -24.15 -24.99 10.80
CA VAL A 58 -23.46 -25.93 11.71
C VAL A 58 -21.94 -25.70 11.67
N GLY A 59 -21.38 -25.44 10.48
CA GLY A 59 -19.98 -25.08 10.28
C GLY A 59 -19.58 -23.81 11.04
N ILE A 60 -20.38 -22.75 10.97
CA ILE A 60 -20.15 -21.49 11.71
C ILE A 60 -20.14 -21.73 13.22
N LEU A 61 -21.14 -22.46 13.74
CA LEU A 61 -21.25 -22.73 15.18
C LEU A 61 -20.09 -23.57 15.70
N LYS A 62 -19.57 -24.50 14.90
CA LYS A 62 -18.37 -25.28 15.22
C LYS A 62 -17.11 -24.42 15.19
N TRP A 63 -17.00 -23.51 14.22
CA TRP A 63 -15.80 -22.67 14.06
C TRP A 63 -15.68 -21.58 15.13
N LYS A 64 -16.81 -21.07 15.64
CA LYS A 64 -16.87 -20.03 16.68
C LYS A 64 -16.14 -18.74 16.28
N PRO A 65 -16.62 -18.03 15.24
CA PRO A 65 -16.01 -16.79 14.76
C PRO A 65 -15.97 -15.68 15.82
N ASP A 66 -15.04 -14.74 15.66
CA ASP A 66 -15.04 -13.45 16.34
C ASP A 66 -15.89 -12.40 15.59
N VAL A 67 -15.98 -12.54 14.25
CA VAL A 67 -16.77 -11.66 13.37
C VAL A 67 -17.58 -12.49 12.38
N VAL A 68 -18.84 -12.12 12.17
CA VAL A 68 -19.76 -12.73 11.22
C VAL A 68 -20.24 -11.68 10.22
N ILE A 69 -19.95 -11.87 8.93
CA ILE A 69 -20.47 -11.04 7.83
C ILE A 69 -21.53 -11.82 7.05
N SER A 70 -22.76 -11.30 6.98
CA SER A 70 -23.91 -11.95 6.36
C SER A 70 -24.49 -11.13 5.20
N GLY A 71 -24.54 -11.74 4.02
CA GLY A 71 -25.24 -11.19 2.84
C GLY A 71 -26.59 -11.87 2.52
N LEU A 72 -27.28 -12.44 3.52
CA LEU A 72 -28.64 -12.99 3.32
C LEU A 72 -29.66 -11.85 3.15
N GLY A 73 -30.80 -12.16 2.51
CA GLY A 73 -31.92 -11.22 2.37
C GLY A 73 -32.42 -11.02 0.94
N ILE A 74 -31.59 -11.26 -0.08
CA ILE A 74 -32.04 -11.10 -1.47
C ILE A 74 -33.10 -12.15 -1.86
N ASN A 75 -32.97 -13.39 -1.35
CA ASN A 75 -33.95 -14.46 -1.56
C ASN A 75 -35.22 -14.26 -0.70
N ASP A 76 -35.11 -13.57 0.43
CA ASP A 76 -36.25 -13.21 1.28
C ASP A 76 -37.19 -12.19 0.58
N CYS A 77 -36.75 -11.56 -0.51
CA CYS A 77 -37.56 -10.68 -1.35
C CYS A 77 -38.43 -11.42 -2.39
N LEU A 78 -38.31 -12.75 -2.52
CA LEU A 78 -39.06 -13.50 -3.54
C LEU A 78 -40.59 -13.38 -3.34
N PRO A 79 -41.36 -13.01 -4.39
CA PRO A 79 -42.80 -12.76 -4.26
C PRO A 79 -43.62 -13.93 -3.71
N ALA A 80 -43.17 -15.17 -3.95
CA ALA A 80 -43.87 -16.36 -3.50
C ALA A 80 -43.98 -16.47 -1.96
N PHE A 81 -43.07 -15.84 -1.21
CA PHE A 81 -43.00 -16.03 0.25
C PHE A 81 -42.41 -14.86 1.05
N SER A 82 -42.20 -13.67 0.45
CA SER A 82 -41.63 -12.50 1.16
C SER A 82 -42.46 -12.05 2.39
N ASP A 83 -41.82 -11.96 3.56
CA ASP A 83 -42.40 -11.46 4.81
C ASP A 83 -41.30 -10.81 5.68
N PRO A 84 -41.34 -9.47 5.88
CA PRO A 84 -40.34 -8.75 6.68
C PRO A 84 -40.28 -9.15 8.16
N VAL A 85 -41.38 -9.63 8.74
CA VAL A 85 -41.42 -10.06 10.15
C VAL A 85 -40.66 -11.38 10.30
N LYS A 86 -40.90 -12.34 9.40
CA LYS A 86 -40.16 -13.62 9.40
C LYS A 86 -38.69 -13.45 9.06
N PHE A 87 -38.37 -12.49 8.18
CA PHE A 87 -37.01 -12.10 7.87
C PHE A 87 -36.24 -11.64 9.11
N GLU A 88 -36.81 -10.69 9.87
CA GLU A 88 -36.22 -10.24 11.13
C GLU A 88 -36.10 -11.39 12.13
N GLN A 89 -37.16 -12.18 12.30
CA GLN A 89 -37.15 -13.31 13.22
C GLN A 89 -36.01 -14.29 12.89
N GLY A 90 -35.79 -14.60 11.61
CA GLY A 90 -34.67 -15.42 11.16
C GLY A 90 -33.31 -14.86 11.59
N TYR A 91 -33.08 -13.56 11.43
CA TYR A 91 -31.85 -12.91 11.91
C TYR A 91 -31.70 -12.92 13.44
N ARG A 92 -32.79 -12.77 14.19
CA ARG A 92 -32.76 -12.89 15.65
C ARG A 92 -32.37 -14.29 16.09
N GLU A 93 -32.91 -15.32 15.45
CA GLU A 93 -32.60 -16.72 15.73
C GLU A 93 -31.15 -17.07 15.35
N LEU A 94 -30.69 -16.63 14.17
CA LEU A 94 -29.31 -16.81 13.74
C LEU A 94 -28.32 -16.15 14.70
N ALA A 95 -28.57 -14.90 15.10
CA ALA A 95 -27.70 -14.20 16.03
C ALA A 95 -27.70 -14.84 17.43
N ALA A 96 -28.85 -15.29 17.92
CA ALA A 96 -28.92 -16.05 19.16
C ALA A 96 -28.09 -17.33 19.07
N ALA A 97 -28.18 -18.07 17.95
CA ALA A 97 -27.38 -19.26 17.71
C ALA A 97 -25.88 -18.94 17.70
N TRP A 98 -25.43 -17.94 16.92
CA TRP A 98 -24.01 -17.57 16.85
C TRP A 98 -23.45 -17.10 18.18
N ARG A 99 -24.21 -16.31 18.95
CA ARG A 99 -23.79 -15.83 20.27
C ARG A 99 -23.75 -16.94 21.32
N SER A 100 -24.60 -17.96 21.18
CA SER A 100 -24.59 -19.15 22.06
C SER A 100 -23.33 -20.03 21.90
N SER A 101 -22.54 -19.85 20.85
CA SER A 101 -21.34 -20.65 20.57
C SER A 101 -20.14 -20.40 21.52
N GLY A 102 -20.23 -19.36 22.37
CA GLY A 102 -19.29 -19.06 23.45
C GLY A 102 -18.30 -17.90 23.20
N LYS A 103 -18.28 -17.31 21.99
CA LYS A 103 -17.41 -16.17 21.65
C LYS A 103 -18.11 -14.81 21.50
N ASN A 104 -19.45 -14.79 21.48
CA ASN A 104 -20.26 -13.58 21.25
C ASN A 104 -19.75 -12.70 20.08
N PRO A 105 -19.85 -13.17 18.82
CA PRO A 105 -19.27 -12.49 17.67
C PRO A 105 -19.88 -11.12 17.39
N SER A 106 -19.08 -10.22 16.81
CA SER A 106 -19.56 -9.03 16.11
C SER A 106 -20.28 -9.44 14.83
N ILE A 107 -21.51 -8.96 14.62
CA ILE A 107 -22.35 -9.37 13.50
C ILE A 107 -22.57 -8.17 12.57
N TRP A 108 -22.27 -8.35 11.28
CA TRP A 108 -22.49 -7.37 10.23
C TRP A 108 -23.38 -7.94 9.13
N ILE A 109 -24.30 -7.13 8.65
CA ILE A 109 -25.36 -7.53 7.72
C ILE A 109 -25.50 -6.51 6.59
N TRP A 110 -25.91 -6.99 5.41
CA TRP A 110 -26.19 -6.12 4.28
C TRP A 110 -27.57 -5.49 4.45
N ASN A 111 -27.63 -4.24 4.91
CA ASN A 111 -28.90 -3.51 5.05
C ASN A 111 -29.34 -2.84 3.74
N ARG A 112 -28.39 -2.63 2.83
CA ARG A 112 -28.67 -2.50 1.41
C ARG A 112 -28.14 -3.75 0.75
N LEU A 113 -29.05 -4.53 0.16
CA LEU A 113 -28.72 -5.81 -0.47
C LEU A 113 -27.93 -5.58 -1.77
N SER A 114 -27.43 -6.63 -2.43
CA SER A 114 -26.80 -6.48 -3.74
C SER A 114 -27.78 -5.93 -4.79
N PRO A 115 -27.35 -5.13 -5.78
CA PRO A 115 -28.17 -4.74 -6.92
C PRO A 115 -28.72 -5.95 -7.69
N ASP A 116 -29.87 -5.74 -8.33
CA ASP A 116 -30.46 -6.68 -9.28
C ASP A 116 -30.61 -5.93 -10.61
N PHE A 117 -30.05 -6.50 -11.67
CA PHE A 117 -30.00 -5.94 -13.01
C PHE A 117 -30.93 -6.70 -13.98
N ARG A 118 -31.68 -7.71 -13.51
CA ARG A 118 -32.62 -8.50 -14.32
C ARG A 118 -33.97 -7.77 -14.43
N GLY A 119 -34.44 -7.53 -15.66
CA GLY A 119 -35.72 -6.88 -15.88
C GLY A 119 -35.83 -6.12 -17.22
N PRO A 120 -36.98 -5.48 -17.49
CA PRO A 120 -37.28 -4.84 -18.77
C PRO A 120 -36.42 -3.58 -19.00
N ARG A 121 -35.71 -3.55 -20.14
CA ARG A 121 -34.75 -2.49 -20.49
C ARG A 121 -35.34 -1.08 -20.43
N GLY A 122 -34.58 -0.14 -19.89
CA GLY A 122 -34.96 1.28 -19.82
C GLY A 122 -36.05 1.59 -18.80
N VAL A 123 -36.58 0.59 -18.09
CA VAL A 123 -37.49 0.79 -16.97
C VAL A 123 -36.67 1.11 -15.72
N PRO A 124 -37.04 2.13 -14.94
CA PRO A 124 -36.42 2.38 -13.63
C PRO A 124 -36.53 1.13 -12.75
N ALA A 125 -35.39 0.66 -12.24
CA ALA A 125 -35.36 -0.38 -11.23
C ALA A 125 -35.55 0.25 -9.82
N PHE A 126 -35.24 -0.50 -8.75
CA PHE A 126 -35.13 0.06 -7.39
C PHE A 126 -34.25 1.34 -7.39
N PRO A 127 -34.50 2.36 -6.53
CA PRO A 127 -33.89 3.68 -6.65
C PRO A 127 -32.38 3.67 -6.89
N GLY A 128 -31.94 4.38 -7.94
CA GLY A 128 -30.52 4.51 -8.30
C GLY A 128 -30.06 3.61 -9.44
N ASN A 129 -30.93 2.79 -10.04
CA ASN A 129 -30.61 2.00 -11.22
C ASN A 129 -31.72 2.06 -12.29
N VAL A 130 -31.34 1.90 -13.55
CA VAL A 130 -32.23 1.69 -14.70
C VAL A 130 -31.82 0.36 -15.29
N PHE A 131 -32.76 -0.54 -15.61
CA PHE A 131 -32.40 -1.81 -16.27
C PHE A 131 -31.60 -1.49 -17.53
N PRO A 132 -30.31 -1.82 -17.57
CA PRO A 132 -29.39 -1.23 -18.52
C PRO A 132 -29.67 -1.79 -19.91
N ASN A 133 -29.37 -1.02 -20.96
CA ASN A 133 -29.60 -1.42 -22.35
C ASN A 133 -28.49 -2.39 -22.86
N VAL A 134 -28.12 -3.36 -22.03
CA VAL A 134 -27.11 -4.39 -22.34
C VAL A 134 -27.84 -5.73 -22.45
N THR A 135 -27.63 -6.43 -23.56
CA THR A 135 -28.24 -7.73 -23.90
C THR A 135 -27.83 -8.90 -22.99
N VAL A 136 -26.95 -8.66 -22.00
CA VAL A 136 -26.32 -9.68 -21.16
C VAL A 136 -27.24 -10.16 -20.01
N PHE A 137 -28.24 -9.36 -19.63
CA PHE A 137 -29.15 -9.69 -18.53
C PHE A 137 -30.46 -10.29 -19.02
N THR A 138 -31.03 -11.22 -18.25
CA THR A 138 -32.35 -11.79 -18.54
C THR A 138 -33.43 -10.71 -18.47
N GLU A 139 -34.34 -10.67 -19.44
CA GLU A 139 -35.54 -9.81 -19.39
C GLU A 139 -36.54 -10.27 -18.30
N ASP A 140 -36.28 -11.43 -17.69
CA ASP A 140 -37.05 -12.04 -16.61
C ASP A 140 -36.90 -11.24 -15.30
N ASP A 141 -37.87 -10.36 -15.03
CA ASP A 141 -38.08 -9.78 -13.70
C ASP A 141 -38.79 -10.82 -12.81
N ASN A 142 -38.06 -11.40 -11.86
CA ASN A 142 -38.61 -12.36 -10.90
C ASN A 142 -39.33 -11.68 -9.71
N GLY A 143 -39.53 -10.37 -9.77
CA GLY A 143 -40.37 -9.57 -8.87
C GLY A 143 -39.72 -9.20 -7.53
N ILE A 144 -38.43 -9.49 -7.32
CA ILE A 144 -37.76 -9.20 -6.03
C ILE A 144 -37.63 -7.70 -5.76
N ALA A 145 -37.54 -6.88 -6.81
CA ALA A 145 -37.40 -5.43 -6.69
C ALA A 145 -38.57 -4.79 -5.93
N ALA A 146 -39.79 -5.31 -6.08
CA ALA A 146 -41.00 -4.77 -5.44
C ALA A 146 -41.04 -4.98 -3.92
N ASN A 147 -40.50 -6.12 -3.43
CA ASN A 147 -40.53 -6.48 -2.01
C ASN A 147 -39.32 -5.98 -1.22
N ARG A 148 -38.23 -5.67 -1.93
CA ARG A 148 -36.98 -5.18 -1.37
C ARG A 148 -37.09 -3.98 -0.42
N PRO A 149 -37.89 -2.92 -0.68
CA PRO A 149 -37.98 -1.79 0.25
C PRO A 149 -38.46 -2.22 1.64
N ALA A 150 -39.42 -3.14 1.71
CA ALA A 150 -39.97 -3.59 2.99
C ALA A 150 -38.94 -4.39 3.80
N ILE A 151 -38.17 -5.27 3.15
CA ILE A 151 -37.09 -6.04 3.78
C ILE A 151 -35.95 -5.13 4.28
N GLN A 152 -35.48 -4.20 3.44
CA GLN A 152 -34.39 -3.27 3.82
C GLN A 152 -34.83 -2.27 4.90
N ASN A 153 -36.05 -1.73 4.84
CA ASN A 153 -36.58 -0.84 5.87
C ASN A 153 -36.68 -1.55 7.22
N ARG A 154 -37.07 -2.84 7.21
CA ARG A 154 -37.09 -3.65 8.44
C ARG A 154 -35.68 -3.81 9.01
N MET A 155 -34.70 -4.08 8.15
CA MET A 155 -33.29 -4.19 8.54
C MET A 155 -32.78 -2.92 9.22
N ASP A 156 -33.06 -1.74 8.65
CA ASP A 156 -32.63 -0.46 9.21
C ASP A 156 -33.21 -0.20 10.61
N GLN A 157 -34.43 -0.67 10.86
CA GLN A 157 -35.08 -0.53 12.18
C GLN A 157 -34.51 -1.50 13.21
N PHE A 158 -34.27 -2.76 12.85
CA PHE A 158 -33.91 -3.76 13.85
C PHE A 158 -32.40 -3.86 14.10
N ALA A 159 -31.55 -3.63 13.08
CA ALA A 159 -30.10 -3.85 13.17
C ALA A 159 -29.44 -3.09 14.34
N PRO A 160 -29.73 -1.79 14.58
CA PRO A 160 -29.17 -1.06 15.71
C PRO A 160 -29.58 -1.68 17.06
N SER A 161 -30.85 -2.04 17.21
CA SER A 161 -31.38 -2.65 18.45
C SER A 161 -30.80 -4.04 18.75
N ALA A 162 -30.39 -4.77 17.71
CA ALA A 162 -29.77 -6.09 17.83
C ALA A 162 -28.24 -6.02 18.03
N GLY A 163 -27.66 -4.81 17.99
CA GLY A 163 -26.22 -4.58 18.04
C GLY A 163 -25.50 -5.10 16.80
N PHE A 164 -26.11 -4.98 15.63
CA PHE A 164 -25.51 -5.39 14.36
C PHE A 164 -24.91 -4.17 13.64
N GLY A 165 -23.73 -4.37 13.06
CA GLY A 165 -23.18 -3.45 12.08
C GLY A 165 -23.87 -3.61 10.72
N THR A 166 -23.92 -2.54 9.93
CA THR A 166 -24.60 -2.52 8.63
C THR A 166 -23.63 -2.22 7.49
N ILE A 167 -23.89 -2.85 6.34
CA ILE A 167 -23.11 -2.74 5.10
C ILE A 167 -24.04 -2.34 3.97
N ASP A 168 -23.66 -1.30 3.22
CA ASP A 168 -24.31 -0.94 1.98
C ASP A 168 -23.66 -1.69 0.80
N ALA A 169 -24.24 -2.84 0.43
CA ALA A 169 -23.81 -3.63 -0.72
C ALA A 169 -24.52 -3.23 -2.03
N TYR A 170 -25.16 -2.06 -2.07
CA TYR A 170 -25.93 -1.57 -3.21
C TYR A 170 -25.29 -0.37 -3.89
N SER A 171 -25.17 0.76 -3.17
CA SER A 171 -25.08 2.09 -3.79
C SER A 171 -23.91 2.25 -4.75
N GLN A 172 -22.75 1.70 -4.40
CA GLN A 172 -21.55 1.79 -5.21
C GLN A 172 -21.42 0.66 -6.24
N LEU A 173 -22.19 -0.43 -6.11
CA LEU A 173 -22.20 -1.52 -7.09
C LEU A 173 -23.30 -1.34 -8.13
N ALA A 174 -24.37 -0.62 -7.80
CA ALA A 174 -25.49 -0.33 -8.70
C ALA A 174 -25.09 0.50 -9.92
N THR A 175 -24.00 1.28 -9.83
CA THR A 175 -23.45 2.07 -10.94
C THR A 175 -22.62 1.25 -11.93
N HIS A 176 -22.37 -0.03 -11.64
CA HIS A 176 -21.53 -0.93 -12.43
C HIS A 176 -22.28 -2.21 -12.83
N PRO A 177 -23.29 -2.10 -13.71
CA PRO A 177 -24.04 -3.27 -14.18
C PRO A 177 -23.14 -4.34 -14.81
N GLU A 178 -22.02 -3.95 -15.44
CA GLU A 178 -21.04 -4.87 -16.03
C GLU A 178 -20.42 -5.85 -15.03
N TRP A 179 -20.50 -5.58 -13.73
CA TRP A 179 -20.05 -6.52 -12.69
C TRP A 179 -21.11 -7.56 -12.33
N GLY A 180 -22.35 -7.35 -12.77
CA GLY A 180 -23.51 -8.12 -12.38
C GLY A 180 -23.65 -9.50 -13.02
N GLY A 181 -22.65 -10.07 -13.68
CA GLY A 181 -22.70 -11.43 -14.23
C GLY A 181 -23.94 -11.69 -15.12
N GLU A 182 -24.85 -12.54 -14.65
CA GLU A 182 -26.16 -12.86 -15.26
C GLU A 182 -27.30 -11.90 -14.87
N GLY A 183 -26.98 -10.89 -14.08
CA GLY A 183 -27.84 -9.83 -13.60
C GLY A 183 -28.10 -9.86 -12.10
N LEU A 184 -27.57 -10.83 -11.36
CA LEU A 184 -27.74 -10.93 -9.90
C LEU A 184 -26.44 -11.24 -9.16
N HIS A 185 -25.61 -12.14 -9.68
CA HIS A 185 -24.39 -12.56 -9.01
C HIS A 185 -23.18 -11.83 -9.59
N PHE A 186 -22.33 -11.35 -8.71
CA PHE A 186 -21.16 -10.57 -9.12
C PHE A 186 -20.04 -11.43 -9.68
N VAL A 187 -19.39 -10.91 -10.71
CA VAL A 187 -18.06 -11.33 -11.16
C VAL A 187 -16.96 -10.68 -10.31
N GLU A 188 -15.71 -11.08 -10.51
CA GLU A 188 -14.58 -10.73 -9.65
C GLU A 188 -14.42 -9.22 -9.34
N PRO A 189 -14.52 -8.28 -10.31
CA PRO A 189 -14.42 -6.85 -10.00
C PRO A 189 -15.47 -6.37 -8.98
N GLY A 190 -16.73 -6.82 -9.11
CA GLY A 190 -17.78 -6.51 -8.14
C GLY A 190 -17.56 -7.16 -6.78
N LEU A 191 -17.05 -8.39 -6.75
CA LEU A 191 -16.71 -9.09 -5.51
C LEU A 191 -15.52 -8.45 -4.78
N LYS A 192 -14.51 -8.00 -5.53
CA LYS A 192 -13.39 -7.21 -5.01
C LYS A 192 -13.90 -5.90 -4.42
N ARG A 193 -14.79 -5.20 -5.13
CA ARG A 193 -15.35 -3.94 -4.68
C ARG A 193 -16.18 -4.08 -3.40
N LEU A 194 -17.00 -5.12 -3.33
CA LEU A 194 -17.75 -5.46 -2.14
C LEU A 194 -16.84 -5.73 -0.93
N ALA A 195 -15.70 -6.40 -1.13
CA ALA A 195 -14.72 -6.63 -0.07
C ALA A 195 -14.11 -5.32 0.48
N GLU A 196 -13.81 -4.34 -0.39
CA GLU A 196 -13.29 -3.02 0.01
C GLU A 196 -14.31 -2.25 0.87
N ILE A 197 -15.58 -2.26 0.46
CA ILE A 197 -16.68 -1.63 1.20
C ILE A 197 -16.84 -2.28 2.58
N ILE A 198 -16.84 -3.62 2.63
CA ILE A 198 -16.92 -4.37 3.89
C ILE A 198 -15.71 -4.07 4.77
N TYR A 199 -14.51 -3.99 4.20
CA TYR A 199 -13.28 -3.72 4.93
C TYR A 199 -13.29 -2.33 5.59
N CYS A 200 -13.56 -1.26 4.83
CA CYS A 200 -13.65 0.10 5.36
C CYS A 200 -14.74 0.24 6.42
N ARG A 201 -15.80 -0.60 6.38
CA ARG A 201 -16.93 -0.50 7.29
C ARG A 201 -16.82 -1.37 8.54
N ALA A 202 -16.53 -2.66 8.38
CA ALA A 202 -16.47 -3.62 9.49
C ALA A 202 -15.14 -3.56 10.27
N TRP A 203 -14.08 -3.03 9.67
CA TRP A 203 -12.77 -2.82 10.28
C TRP A 203 -12.33 -1.35 10.25
N GLU A 204 -13.27 -0.42 10.35
CA GLU A 204 -13.01 1.02 10.17
C GLU A 204 -11.78 1.53 10.95
N THR A 205 -11.67 1.21 12.24
CA THR A 205 -10.52 1.62 13.06
C THR A 205 -9.20 1.12 12.49
N ARG A 206 -9.12 -0.16 12.09
CA ARG A 206 -7.90 -0.74 11.50
C ARG A 206 -7.63 -0.12 10.13
N ALA A 207 -8.65 -0.09 9.28
CA ALA A 207 -8.57 0.41 7.91
C ALA A 207 -8.11 1.86 7.82
N LYS A 208 -8.43 2.69 8.84
CA LYS A 208 -8.09 4.11 8.93
C LYS A 208 -6.94 4.45 9.89
N SER A 209 -6.39 3.46 10.62
CA SER A 209 -5.29 3.67 11.56
C SER A 209 -3.93 3.93 10.92
N MET A 210 -3.81 3.62 9.63
CA MET A 210 -2.56 3.68 8.88
C MET A 210 -2.55 4.85 7.90
N LEU A 211 -1.37 5.42 7.68
CA LEU A 211 -1.14 6.51 6.72
C LEU A 211 -0.38 6.00 5.49
N PRO A 212 -0.79 6.42 4.28
CA PRO A 212 -0.06 6.08 3.07
C PRO A 212 1.18 6.97 2.90
N LYS A 213 2.03 6.64 1.91
CA LYS A 213 3.19 7.46 1.53
C LYS A 213 3.05 8.04 0.13
N LEU A 214 3.47 9.29 -0.07
CA LEU A 214 3.75 9.85 -1.39
C LEU A 214 5.09 9.27 -1.86
N THR A 215 5.07 8.53 -2.97
CA THR A 215 6.26 7.84 -3.49
C THR A 215 6.87 8.54 -4.68
N GLU A 216 6.06 9.14 -5.54
CA GLU A 216 6.54 9.77 -6.77
C GLU A 216 5.61 10.91 -7.21
N ILE A 217 6.19 12.05 -7.59
CA ILE A 217 5.48 13.24 -8.08
C ILE A 217 6.11 13.66 -9.42
N VAL A 218 5.25 13.92 -10.41
CA VAL A 218 5.65 14.47 -11.70
C VAL A 218 4.93 15.81 -11.91
N PRO A 219 5.62 16.96 -11.75
CA PRO A 219 5.07 18.26 -12.08
C PRO A 219 4.87 18.48 -13.58
N LEU A 220 5.87 18.10 -14.40
CA LEU A 220 5.86 18.28 -15.84
C LEU A 220 5.93 16.91 -16.55
N PRO A 221 4.81 16.39 -17.08
CA PRO A 221 4.77 15.03 -17.60
C PRO A 221 5.47 14.89 -18.96
N GLY A 222 6.45 13.99 -19.03
CA GLY A 222 7.21 13.66 -20.24
C GLY A 222 6.64 12.51 -21.07
N ALA A 223 7.39 12.08 -22.09
CA ALA A 223 7.03 10.94 -22.94
C ALA A 223 6.80 9.63 -22.16
N GLY A 224 7.52 9.42 -21.05
CA GLY A 224 7.38 8.25 -20.16
C GLY A 224 6.19 8.30 -19.18
N SER A 225 5.53 9.46 -19.01
CA SER A 225 4.38 9.58 -18.09
C SER A 225 3.11 8.91 -18.64
N PRO A 226 2.23 8.37 -17.78
CA PRO A 226 0.97 7.77 -18.22
C PRO A 226 0.01 8.83 -18.77
N ASN A 227 -0.87 8.41 -19.68
CA ASN A 227 -2.01 9.22 -20.10
C ASN A 227 -3.15 9.06 -19.10
N ASP A 228 -3.94 10.12 -18.91
CA ASP A 228 -5.24 10.02 -18.27
C ASP A 228 -6.26 9.31 -19.18
N ASP A 229 -7.49 9.14 -18.70
CA ASP A 229 -8.58 8.49 -19.44
C ASP A 229 -9.06 9.26 -20.67
N THR A 230 -8.56 10.48 -20.89
CA THR A 230 -8.80 11.28 -22.11
C THR A 230 -7.64 11.18 -23.11
N GLY A 231 -6.58 10.42 -22.80
CA GLY A 231 -5.36 10.36 -23.60
C GLY A 231 -4.40 11.53 -23.36
N THR A 232 -4.63 12.35 -22.33
CA THR A 232 -3.84 13.54 -22.03
C THR A 232 -2.80 13.25 -20.94
N LYS A 233 -1.56 13.70 -21.14
CA LYS A 233 -0.53 13.69 -20.08
C LYS A 233 -0.74 14.86 -19.14
N ARG A 234 -0.81 14.59 -17.84
CA ARG A 234 -1.04 15.60 -16.79
C ARG A 234 -0.07 15.39 -15.63
N PRO A 235 0.17 16.40 -14.79
CA PRO A 235 0.91 16.20 -13.56
C PRO A 235 0.19 15.17 -12.70
N TRP A 236 0.96 14.38 -11.98
CA TRP A 236 0.40 13.32 -11.15
C TRP A 236 1.25 13.10 -9.91
N VAL A 237 0.60 12.53 -8.90
CA VAL A 237 1.20 12.03 -7.67
C VAL A 237 0.86 10.56 -7.51
N GLU A 238 1.80 9.78 -7.01
CA GLU A 238 1.61 8.41 -6.61
C GLU A 238 1.51 8.29 -5.08
N ILE A 239 0.50 7.56 -4.64
CA ILE A 239 0.29 7.21 -3.24
C ILE A 239 0.45 5.69 -3.05
N TYR A 240 1.14 5.29 -1.99
CA TYR A 240 1.54 3.91 -1.74
C TYR A 240 1.08 3.43 -0.37
N ASN A 241 0.61 2.17 -0.34
CA ASN A 241 0.37 1.42 0.89
C ASN A 241 1.60 0.55 1.25
N PRO A 242 2.40 0.91 2.28
CA PRO A 242 3.57 0.12 2.67
C PRO A 242 3.22 -1.15 3.47
N TYR A 243 1.95 -1.38 3.83
CA TYR A 243 1.54 -2.43 4.77
C TYR A 243 1.11 -3.73 4.06
N GLU A 244 1.04 -4.83 4.84
CA GLU A 244 0.56 -6.14 4.38
C GLU A 244 -0.98 -6.28 4.46
N GLY A 245 -1.66 -5.29 5.03
CA GLY A 245 -3.12 -5.15 5.00
C GLY A 245 -3.55 -3.99 4.09
N GLY A 246 -4.84 -3.94 3.76
CA GLY A 246 -5.43 -2.82 3.03
C GLY A 246 -5.39 -1.52 3.84
N LEU A 247 -5.46 -0.39 3.14
CA LEU A 247 -5.50 0.94 3.72
C LEU A 247 -6.66 1.71 3.11
N CYS A 248 -7.63 2.11 3.93
CA CYS A 248 -8.74 2.94 3.48
C CYS A 248 -8.29 4.39 3.49
N LEU A 249 -8.37 5.09 2.36
CA LEU A 249 -8.00 6.50 2.21
C LEU A 249 -9.08 7.46 2.68
N ASP A 250 -10.32 6.99 2.85
CA ASP A 250 -11.47 7.83 3.21
C ASP A 250 -11.18 8.79 4.38
N GLY A 251 -11.48 10.06 4.17
CA GLY A 251 -11.24 11.16 5.12
C GLY A 251 -9.83 11.75 5.10
N LEU A 252 -8.87 11.13 4.40
CA LEU A 252 -7.63 11.83 4.04
C LEU A 252 -7.92 12.80 2.90
N SER A 253 -7.05 13.78 2.71
CA SER A 253 -7.19 14.72 1.59
C SER A 253 -5.87 15.14 0.98
N LEU A 254 -5.95 15.64 -0.25
CA LEU A 254 -4.87 16.36 -0.91
C LEU A 254 -5.24 17.85 -1.04
N ASP A 255 -4.29 18.75 -0.88
CA ASP A 255 -4.46 20.17 -1.19
C ASP A 255 -3.14 20.82 -1.67
N THR A 256 -3.20 22.10 -2.03
CA THR A 256 -2.04 22.87 -2.55
C THR A 256 -1.49 23.90 -1.55
N GLY A 257 -1.93 23.87 -0.29
CA GLY A 257 -1.53 24.85 0.72
C GLY A 257 -2.56 25.05 1.83
N ALA A 258 -2.13 25.65 2.95
CA ALA A 258 -3.01 25.88 4.09
C ALA A 258 -4.19 26.78 3.69
N GLY A 259 -5.42 26.31 3.93
CA GLY A 259 -6.64 27.05 3.60
C GLY A 259 -7.10 26.94 2.14
N THR A 260 -6.44 26.13 1.29
CA THR A 260 -6.93 25.87 -0.08
C THR A 260 -7.99 24.77 -0.13
N PRO A 261 -8.81 24.70 -1.19
CA PRO A 261 -9.80 23.63 -1.34
C PRO A 261 -9.15 22.24 -1.32
N ARG A 262 -9.70 21.36 -0.48
CA ARG A 262 -9.23 19.97 -0.33
C ARG A 262 -9.91 19.03 -1.32
N TYR A 263 -9.14 18.11 -1.88
CA TYR A 263 -9.63 16.90 -2.53
C TYR A 263 -9.67 15.79 -1.47
N GLU A 264 -10.85 15.53 -0.92
CA GLU A 264 -11.05 14.47 0.07
C GLU A 264 -11.30 13.12 -0.61
N PHE A 265 -10.56 12.10 -0.18
CA PHE A 265 -10.82 10.72 -0.58
C PHE A 265 -12.10 10.22 0.09
N GLU A 266 -12.96 9.58 -0.70
CA GLU A 266 -14.29 9.12 -0.29
C GLU A 266 -14.60 7.79 -0.97
N ASN A 267 -15.82 7.30 -0.78
CA ASN A 267 -16.35 6.12 -1.46
C ASN A 267 -15.54 4.86 -1.15
N SER A 268 -15.15 4.58 0.09
CA SER A 268 -14.39 3.36 0.43
C SER A 268 -13.18 3.17 -0.49
N THR A 269 -12.40 4.24 -0.72
CA THR A 269 -11.20 4.18 -1.56
C THR A 269 -10.12 3.41 -0.81
N VAL A 270 -9.81 2.20 -1.26
CA VAL A 270 -8.83 1.33 -0.60
C VAL A 270 -7.59 1.15 -1.46
N LEU A 271 -6.42 1.33 -0.85
CA LEU A 271 -5.15 0.82 -1.37
C LEU A 271 -4.96 -0.60 -0.83
N TRP A 272 -4.88 -1.57 -1.72
CA TRP A 272 -4.58 -2.96 -1.40
C TRP A 272 -3.15 -3.09 -0.82
N PRO A 273 -2.83 -4.22 -0.15
CA PRO A 273 -1.48 -4.44 0.34
C PRO A 273 -0.43 -4.19 -0.75
N LYS A 274 0.56 -3.35 -0.45
CA LYS A 274 1.64 -2.94 -1.38
C LYS A 274 1.17 -2.25 -2.67
N GLU A 275 -0.08 -1.83 -2.74
CA GLU A 275 -0.60 -1.13 -3.91
C GLU A 275 -0.08 0.30 -3.98
N ARG A 276 0.27 0.70 -5.20
CA ARG A 276 0.51 2.09 -5.61
C ARG A 276 -0.67 2.56 -6.42
N ARG A 277 -1.05 3.83 -6.25
CA ARG A 277 -2.12 4.42 -7.02
C ARG A 277 -1.75 5.82 -7.49
N LEU A 278 -1.96 6.04 -8.78
CA LEU A 278 -1.79 7.35 -9.40
C LEU A 278 -3.03 8.22 -9.20
N ILE A 279 -2.77 9.51 -8.99
CA ILE A 279 -3.78 10.56 -8.89
C ILE A 279 -3.32 11.71 -9.77
N PHE A 280 -4.13 12.08 -10.76
CA PHE A 280 -3.81 13.22 -11.63
C PHE A 280 -4.21 14.54 -10.98
N LEU A 281 -3.30 15.52 -11.04
CA LEU A 281 -3.48 16.85 -10.46
C LEU A 281 -4.12 17.79 -11.49
N SER A 282 -5.41 17.59 -11.80
CA SER A 282 -6.02 18.13 -13.04
C SER A 282 -7.22 19.05 -12.90
N GLY A 283 -7.84 19.14 -11.73
CA GLY A 283 -9.08 19.91 -11.54
C GLY A 283 -10.38 19.19 -11.89
N HIS A 284 -10.35 17.93 -12.36
CA HIS A 284 -11.56 17.20 -12.79
C HIS A 284 -12.42 16.66 -11.64
N ASN A 285 -11.90 16.65 -10.42
CA ASN A 285 -12.61 16.22 -9.20
C ASN A 285 -13.25 14.82 -9.32
N ARG A 286 -12.49 13.82 -9.77
CA ARG A 286 -12.97 12.44 -9.90
C ARG A 286 -12.56 11.61 -8.70
N LYS A 287 -13.55 11.26 -7.87
CA LYS A 287 -13.41 10.52 -6.60
C LYS A 287 -13.82 9.05 -6.67
N ASP A 288 -14.21 8.55 -7.83
CA ASP A 288 -14.62 7.15 -8.00
C ASP A 288 -13.37 6.24 -8.05
N PRO A 289 -13.13 5.38 -7.05
CA PRO A 289 -11.93 4.55 -6.98
C PRO A 289 -11.88 3.44 -8.03
N THR A 290 -12.95 3.23 -8.78
CA THR A 290 -13.01 2.28 -9.90
C THR A 290 -12.44 2.87 -11.19
N ARG A 291 -12.19 4.17 -11.19
CA ARG A 291 -11.63 4.94 -12.31
C ARG A 291 -10.35 5.63 -11.86
N THR A 292 -9.62 6.15 -12.84
CA THR A 292 -8.48 7.03 -12.60
C THR A 292 -8.90 8.24 -11.76
N LEU A 293 -8.22 8.48 -10.64
CA LEU A 293 -8.53 9.58 -9.72
C LEU A 293 -7.98 10.92 -10.22
N HIS A 294 -8.75 11.98 -10.03
CA HIS A 294 -8.36 13.34 -10.38
C HIS A 294 -8.71 14.32 -9.26
N THR A 295 -7.76 15.14 -8.84
CA THR A 295 -8.02 16.19 -7.84
C THR A 295 -9.00 17.24 -8.37
N ASN A 296 -9.62 18.00 -7.46
CA ASN A 296 -10.47 19.16 -7.77
C ASN A 296 -9.69 20.45 -8.05
N PHE A 297 -8.36 20.39 -8.00
CA PHE A 297 -7.45 21.47 -8.37
C PHE A 297 -6.42 20.98 -9.39
N GLY A 298 -5.89 21.90 -10.20
CA GLY A 298 -4.67 21.68 -10.96
C GLY A 298 -3.45 22.21 -10.20
N VAL A 299 -2.25 21.87 -10.67
CA VAL A 299 -1.00 22.47 -10.21
C VAL A 299 -0.27 23.10 -11.38
N ASP A 300 0.50 24.16 -11.11
CA ASP A 300 1.39 24.75 -12.09
C ASP A 300 2.64 23.86 -12.27
N TYR A 301 3.09 23.72 -13.53
CA TYR A 301 4.15 22.78 -13.86
C TYR A 301 5.53 23.27 -13.42
N GLU A 302 5.72 24.59 -13.33
CA GLU A 302 6.99 25.22 -12.97
C GLU A 302 7.10 25.41 -11.47
N SER A 303 6.03 25.84 -10.78
CA SER A 303 6.07 26.08 -9.33
C SER A 303 4.77 25.67 -8.65
N GLY A 304 4.86 24.77 -7.66
CA GLY A 304 3.68 24.27 -6.97
C GLY A 304 3.97 23.56 -5.66
N GLN A 305 2.90 23.30 -4.91
CA GLN A 305 2.94 22.49 -3.70
C GLN A 305 1.75 21.52 -3.70
N LEU A 306 1.96 20.37 -3.11
CA LEU A 306 0.97 19.36 -2.81
C LEU A 306 1.13 18.92 -1.35
N ARG A 307 0.04 18.78 -0.61
CA ARG A 307 0.05 18.27 0.76
C ARG A 307 -0.92 17.10 0.87
N LEU A 308 -0.45 16.00 1.44
CA LEU A 308 -1.29 14.94 1.99
C LEU A 308 -1.67 15.34 3.40
N VAL A 309 -2.97 15.41 3.67
CA VAL A 309 -3.54 15.88 4.92
C VAL A 309 -4.31 14.75 5.59
N GLY A 310 -4.04 14.60 6.88
CA GLY A 310 -4.64 13.63 7.79
C GLY A 310 -6.13 13.89 8.04
N ARG A 311 -6.78 12.91 8.65
CA ARG A 311 -8.21 12.96 9.04
C ARG A 311 -8.47 13.96 10.17
N ASP A 312 -7.45 14.27 10.94
CA ASP A 312 -7.39 15.31 11.97
C ASP A 312 -7.17 16.71 11.37
N GLY A 313 -6.92 16.81 10.06
CA GLY A 313 -6.62 18.04 9.36
C GLY A 313 -5.16 18.48 9.42
N LEU A 314 -4.28 17.69 10.08
CA LEU A 314 -2.85 17.92 10.15
C LEU A 314 -2.15 17.45 8.87
N MET A 315 -0.98 18.01 8.58
CA MET A 315 -0.22 17.61 7.40
C MET A 315 0.46 16.25 7.66
N VAL A 316 0.35 15.32 6.72
CA VAL A 316 1.04 14.01 6.78
C VAL A 316 2.34 14.08 5.98
N GLN A 317 2.26 14.56 4.74
CA GLN A 317 3.41 14.80 3.87
C GLN A 317 3.16 16.02 3.00
N SER A 318 4.22 16.73 2.59
CA SER A 318 4.15 17.76 1.58
C SER A 318 5.24 17.60 0.54
N ALA A 319 4.93 17.94 -0.69
CA ALA A 319 5.86 17.99 -1.80
C ALA A 319 5.75 19.38 -2.43
N GLY A 320 6.86 19.94 -2.88
CA GLY A 320 6.81 21.16 -3.66
C GLY A 320 7.98 21.30 -4.61
N TRP A 321 7.82 22.22 -5.55
CA TRP A 321 8.76 22.49 -6.62
C TRP A 321 8.71 23.96 -7.03
N ARG A 322 9.81 24.46 -7.56
CA ARG A 322 9.99 25.81 -8.12
C ARG A 322 10.84 25.73 -9.37
N ASP A 323 10.57 26.59 -10.35
CA ASP A 323 11.29 26.64 -11.64
C ASP A 323 11.49 25.27 -12.32
N TRP A 324 10.57 24.32 -12.11
CA TRP A 324 10.68 22.94 -12.55
C TRP A 324 10.51 22.81 -14.06
N THR A 325 11.59 22.40 -14.72
CA THR A 325 11.65 22.28 -16.19
C THR A 325 11.91 20.85 -16.67
N ALA A 326 12.17 19.92 -15.74
CA ALA A 326 12.52 18.54 -16.07
C ALA A 326 11.26 17.68 -16.28
N SER A 327 11.34 16.74 -17.22
CA SER A 327 10.26 15.76 -17.46
C SER A 327 10.36 14.50 -16.59
N GLY A 328 11.28 14.51 -15.63
CA GLY A 328 11.44 13.48 -14.61
C GLY A 328 10.48 13.66 -13.43
N SER A 329 10.62 12.78 -12.44
CA SER A 329 9.86 12.79 -11.20
C SER A 329 10.77 13.01 -10.00
N PHE A 330 10.15 13.30 -8.86
CA PHE A 330 10.84 13.24 -7.58
C PHE A 330 9.99 12.52 -6.53
N GLY A 331 10.63 11.97 -5.51
CA GLY A 331 9.92 11.24 -4.47
C GLY A 331 10.83 10.41 -3.59
N LEU A 332 10.27 9.39 -2.94
CA LEU A 332 11.01 8.49 -2.08
C LEU A 332 11.55 7.31 -2.87
N GLN A 333 12.82 6.98 -2.65
CA GLN A 333 13.39 5.75 -3.19
C GLN A 333 12.81 4.54 -2.46
N ASP A 334 12.44 3.50 -3.20
CA ASP A 334 12.03 2.24 -2.58
C ASP A 334 13.23 1.52 -1.95
N PRO A 335 13.02 0.82 -0.81
CA PRO A 335 14.06 -0.01 -0.23
C PRO A 335 14.58 -1.00 -1.26
N GLN A 336 15.90 -1.12 -1.35
CA GLN A 336 16.52 -2.11 -2.22
C GLN A 336 16.19 -3.50 -1.69
N THR A 337 15.45 -4.29 -2.46
CA THR A 337 15.14 -5.67 -2.10
C THR A 337 16.17 -6.60 -2.72
N THR A 338 16.74 -7.49 -1.91
CA THR A 338 17.60 -8.58 -2.37
C THR A 338 16.86 -9.90 -2.20
N GLU A 339 16.68 -10.65 -3.28
CA GLU A 339 16.20 -12.02 -3.20
C GLU A 339 17.34 -12.90 -2.68
N ALA A 340 17.33 -13.19 -1.37
CA ALA A 340 18.34 -14.04 -0.74
C ALA A 340 18.06 -15.53 -0.96
N VAL A 341 16.79 -15.91 -1.00
CA VAL A 341 16.34 -17.23 -1.42
C VAL A 341 15.31 -17.05 -2.52
N GLY A 342 15.60 -17.61 -3.70
CA GLY A 342 14.74 -17.59 -4.87
C GLY A 342 14.17 -18.96 -5.21
N THR A 343 13.28 -18.99 -6.19
CA THR A 343 12.62 -20.22 -6.67
C THR A 343 13.56 -21.22 -7.34
N SER A 344 14.85 -20.89 -7.48
CA SER A 344 15.91 -21.75 -8.02
C SER A 344 17.11 -21.91 -7.08
N SER A 345 17.03 -21.42 -5.84
CA SER A 345 18.14 -21.48 -4.87
C SER A 345 18.58 -22.94 -4.62
N PRO A 346 19.90 -23.22 -4.59
CA PRO A 346 20.42 -24.53 -4.19
C PRO A 346 19.96 -24.87 -2.77
N HIS A 347 19.55 -26.11 -2.54
CA HIS A 347 19.14 -26.60 -1.24
C HIS A 347 19.66 -28.02 -0.98
N SER A 348 19.72 -28.39 0.29
CA SER A 348 19.86 -29.77 0.74
C SER A 348 18.54 -30.23 1.34
N ARG A 349 18.09 -31.45 1.04
CA ARG A 349 16.86 -32.03 1.60
C ARG A 349 17.08 -33.39 2.25
N LEU A 350 16.21 -33.72 3.19
CA LEU A 350 16.14 -35.02 3.83
C LEU A 350 14.67 -35.41 4.07
N VAL A 351 14.25 -36.51 3.45
CA VAL A 351 12.96 -37.14 3.76
C VAL A 351 13.17 -38.10 4.93
N THR A 352 12.47 -37.87 6.05
CA THR A 352 12.68 -38.67 7.26
C THR A 352 11.42 -38.72 8.13
N SER A 353 11.28 -39.80 8.91
CA SER A 353 10.33 -39.91 10.02
C SER A 353 11.00 -39.64 11.39
N THR A 354 12.28 -39.27 11.40
CA THR A 354 13.07 -38.94 12.59
C THR A 354 14.00 -37.78 12.27
N PRO A 355 13.51 -36.52 12.34
CA PRO A 355 14.35 -35.35 12.10
C PRO A 355 15.59 -35.35 13.01
N PRO A 356 16.83 -35.23 12.46
CA PRO A 356 18.04 -35.21 13.27
C PRO A 356 18.06 -34.02 14.23
N GLU A 357 18.65 -34.15 15.41
CA GLU A 357 18.74 -33.02 16.33
C GLU A 357 19.57 -31.87 15.74
N ASN A 358 19.14 -30.61 15.96
CA ASN A 358 19.84 -29.39 15.54
C ASN A 358 20.05 -29.24 14.01
N TRP A 359 19.32 -29.97 13.17
CA TRP A 359 19.46 -29.88 11.71
C TRP A 359 19.17 -28.48 11.14
N GLN A 360 18.49 -27.62 11.89
CA GLN A 360 18.18 -26.23 11.51
C GLN A 360 19.37 -25.28 11.72
N GLN A 361 20.42 -25.73 12.40
CA GLN A 361 21.60 -24.92 12.70
C GLN A 361 22.57 -24.89 11.49
N PRO A 362 23.20 -23.74 11.18
CA PRO A 362 24.20 -23.64 10.10
C PRO A 362 25.36 -24.63 10.26
N SER A 363 25.78 -24.90 11.50
CA SER A 363 26.90 -25.78 11.84
C SER A 363 26.62 -27.27 11.65
N TYR A 364 25.35 -27.67 11.48
CA TYR A 364 25.00 -29.08 11.31
C TYR A 364 25.48 -29.59 9.94
N SER A 365 26.05 -30.79 9.94
CA SER A 365 26.47 -31.53 8.75
C SER A 365 25.85 -32.93 8.73
N GLY A 366 25.45 -33.40 7.56
CA GLY A 366 24.86 -34.72 7.36
C GLY A 366 24.81 -35.10 5.88
N SER A 367 24.47 -36.34 5.58
CA SER A 367 24.26 -36.79 4.19
C SER A 367 22.83 -36.49 3.76
N TRP A 368 22.67 -35.53 2.85
CA TRP A 368 21.39 -34.98 2.38
C TRP A 368 21.40 -34.98 0.85
N ASP A 369 20.23 -35.09 0.24
CA ASP A 369 20.10 -34.94 -1.22
C ASP A 369 20.20 -33.47 -1.60
N SER A 370 20.89 -33.16 -2.70
CA SER A 370 21.04 -31.79 -3.18
C SER A 370 20.06 -31.49 -4.31
N GLY A 371 19.30 -30.40 -4.19
CA GLY A 371 18.36 -29.93 -5.19
C GLY A 371 18.49 -28.43 -5.46
N THR A 372 17.63 -27.90 -6.33
CA THR A 372 17.51 -26.46 -6.60
C THR A 372 16.04 -26.08 -6.70
N GLY A 373 15.67 -24.95 -6.11
CA GLY A 373 14.29 -24.44 -6.11
C GLY A 373 13.39 -25.09 -5.07
N GLY A 374 12.08 -25.14 -5.36
CA GLY A 374 11.10 -25.79 -4.49
C GLY A 374 11.32 -27.30 -4.40
N THR A 375 11.04 -27.89 -3.24
CA THR A 375 11.21 -29.32 -2.94
C THR A 375 9.86 -29.99 -2.81
N GLY A 376 9.64 -31.13 -3.48
CA GLY A 376 8.46 -31.97 -3.27
C GLY A 376 7.75 -32.43 -4.54
N TYR A 377 6.58 -33.05 -4.37
CA TYR A 377 5.72 -33.52 -5.46
C TYR A 377 4.46 -32.66 -5.56
N GLU A 378 4.30 -31.98 -6.70
CA GLU A 378 3.08 -31.31 -7.11
C GLU A 378 2.92 -31.40 -8.64
N LEU A 379 1.69 -31.54 -9.14
CA LEU A 379 1.38 -31.37 -10.56
C LEU A 379 1.39 -29.87 -10.89
N ALA A 380 2.31 -29.43 -11.75
CA ALA A 380 2.51 -28.00 -12.03
C ALA A 380 1.27 -27.34 -12.66
N THR A 381 0.75 -26.30 -12.02
CA THR A 381 -0.08 -25.25 -12.65
C THR A 381 0.74 -24.01 -12.94
N LYS A 382 0.54 -23.41 -14.12
CA LYS A 382 1.19 -22.15 -14.50
C LYS A 382 0.36 -20.93 -14.06
N ALA A 383 1.02 -19.88 -13.56
CA ALA A 383 0.42 -18.57 -13.26
C ALA A 383 0.37 -17.65 -14.50
N GLU A 384 -0.44 -16.57 -14.44
CA GLU A 384 -0.79 -15.68 -15.57
C GLU A 384 0.37 -14.83 -16.15
N ASP A 385 1.48 -14.70 -15.44
CA ASP A 385 2.55 -13.71 -15.63
C ASP A 385 3.69 -14.11 -16.60
N GLN A 386 3.59 -15.26 -17.27
CA GLN A 386 4.75 -15.87 -17.98
C GLN A 386 4.62 -16.04 -19.51
N PHE A 387 3.89 -15.18 -20.23
CA PHE A 387 3.81 -15.24 -21.71
C PHE A 387 4.93 -14.42 -22.37
N THR A 388 6.01 -15.10 -22.78
CA THR A 388 7.31 -14.50 -23.16
C THR A 388 7.44 -14.01 -24.60
N LYS A 389 6.48 -14.26 -25.50
CA LYS A 389 6.45 -13.69 -26.85
C LYS A 389 5.06 -13.17 -27.20
N ARG A 390 4.84 -11.88 -26.98
CA ARG A 390 3.58 -11.18 -27.32
C ARG A 390 3.77 -10.38 -28.60
N TRP A 391 2.95 -10.67 -29.61
CA TRP A 391 2.75 -9.75 -30.72
C TRP A 391 1.80 -8.65 -30.27
N ASN A 392 2.25 -7.40 -30.34
CA ASN A 392 1.44 -6.19 -30.14
C ASN A 392 1.65 -5.21 -31.32
N CYS A 393 0.85 -4.14 -31.36
CA CYS A 393 0.62 -3.24 -32.49
C CYS A 393 1.84 -2.50 -33.09
N SER A 394 3.06 -2.83 -32.68
CA SER A 394 4.30 -2.22 -33.16
C SER A 394 4.81 -2.81 -34.49
N GLN A 395 4.30 -3.96 -34.96
CA GLN A 395 4.76 -4.63 -36.19
C GLN A 395 3.63 -5.37 -36.92
N ALA A 396 3.65 -5.37 -38.26
CA ALA A 396 2.74 -6.19 -39.06
C ALA A 396 2.97 -7.70 -38.77
N PRO A 397 1.93 -8.56 -38.77
CA PRO A 397 2.08 -9.99 -38.48
C PRO A 397 3.11 -10.70 -39.37
N SER A 398 3.31 -10.18 -40.58
CA SER A 398 4.28 -10.67 -41.58
C SER A 398 5.75 -10.55 -41.15
N GLY A 399 6.07 -9.70 -40.17
CA GLY A 399 7.44 -9.51 -39.68
C GLY A 399 7.85 -10.46 -38.55
N ILE A 400 6.89 -11.11 -37.88
CA ILE A 400 7.12 -11.95 -36.68
C ILE A 400 6.79 -13.42 -36.96
N TRP A 401 5.82 -13.70 -37.83
CA TRP A 401 5.30 -15.04 -38.07
C TRP A 401 5.35 -15.42 -39.56
N GLY A 402 5.56 -16.71 -39.84
CA GLY A 402 5.49 -17.22 -41.21
C GLY A 402 4.05 -17.19 -41.72
N LEU A 403 3.69 -16.20 -42.54
CA LEU A 403 2.38 -16.15 -43.19
C LEU A 403 2.36 -17.10 -44.40
N TYR A 404 1.48 -18.10 -44.37
CA TYR A 404 1.17 -18.94 -45.52
C TYR A 404 -0.15 -18.46 -46.11
N SER A 405 -0.10 -17.76 -47.25
CA SER A 405 -1.33 -17.32 -47.91
C SER A 405 -1.73 -18.34 -48.99
N TYR A 406 -2.84 -19.04 -48.77
CA TYR A 406 -3.51 -19.83 -49.81
C TYR A 406 -4.64 -19.03 -50.49
N GLY A 407 -4.95 -17.80 -50.04
CA GLY A 407 -6.16 -17.05 -50.45
C GLY A 407 -6.04 -15.53 -50.50
N LYS A 408 -7.20 -14.86 -50.56
CA LYS A 408 -7.43 -13.44 -50.94
C LYS A 408 -7.84 -12.53 -49.77
N GLY A 409 -7.18 -12.61 -48.61
CA GLY A 409 -7.51 -11.74 -47.48
C GLY A 409 -6.50 -10.62 -47.18
N THR A 410 -6.87 -9.73 -46.27
CA THR A 410 -6.10 -8.55 -45.84
C THR A 410 -5.96 -8.47 -44.31
N TRP A 411 -4.80 -8.00 -43.85
CA TRP A 411 -4.53 -7.61 -42.46
C TRP A 411 -4.39 -6.09 -42.40
N THR A 412 -5.24 -5.41 -41.63
CA THR A 412 -5.31 -3.96 -41.59
C THR A 412 -5.24 -3.44 -40.16
N ALA A 413 -4.23 -2.64 -39.84
CA ALA A 413 -4.13 -1.95 -38.56
C ALA A 413 -5.26 -0.93 -38.42
N GLN A 414 -5.92 -0.89 -37.27
CA GLN A 414 -7.10 -0.03 -37.04
C GLN A 414 -6.74 1.33 -36.41
N GLY A 415 -5.50 1.52 -35.94
CA GLY A 415 -5.04 2.76 -35.31
C GLY A 415 -5.33 2.89 -33.80
N ASP A 416 -6.06 1.93 -33.23
CA ASP A 416 -6.43 1.84 -31.81
C ASP A 416 -5.63 0.78 -31.03
N GLY A 417 -4.57 0.23 -31.64
CA GLY A 417 -3.81 -0.88 -31.10
C GLY A 417 -4.26 -2.27 -31.56
N THR A 418 -5.30 -2.37 -32.39
CA THR A 418 -5.82 -3.65 -32.92
C THR A 418 -5.59 -3.83 -34.43
N TYR A 419 -5.73 -5.08 -34.89
CA TYR A 419 -5.67 -5.46 -36.30
C TYR A 419 -6.94 -6.17 -36.74
N GLN A 420 -7.49 -5.76 -37.88
CA GLN A 420 -8.59 -6.48 -38.52
C GLN A 420 -8.04 -7.46 -39.55
N ALA A 421 -8.49 -8.72 -39.50
CA ALA A 421 -8.19 -9.75 -40.47
C ALA A 421 -9.47 -10.13 -41.23
N THR A 422 -9.49 -9.88 -42.54
CA THR A 422 -10.67 -10.09 -43.40
C THR A 422 -10.35 -10.90 -44.64
N GLY A 423 -11.31 -11.66 -45.16
CA GLY A 423 -11.20 -12.42 -46.41
C GLY A 423 -11.02 -13.93 -46.20
N THR A 424 -10.46 -14.63 -47.20
CA THR A 424 -10.32 -16.11 -47.18
C THR A 424 -8.87 -16.57 -47.31
N GLY A 425 -8.55 -17.75 -46.77
CA GLY A 425 -7.22 -18.39 -46.92
C GLY A 425 -6.05 -17.66 -46.26
N LEU A 426 -6.33 -16.77 -45.31
CA LEU A 426 -5.33 -16.07 -44.50
C LEU A 426 -4.90 -16.96 -43.33
N MET A 427 -3.66 -17.45 -43.34
CA MET A 427 -3.12 -18.21 -42.22
C MET A 427 -1.74 -17.70 -41.81
N GLY A 428 -1.57 -17.50 -40.50
CA GLY A 428 -0.27 -17.29 -39.88
C GLY A 428 0.21 -18.55 -39.16
N SER A 429 1.51 -18.78 -39.16
CA SER A 429 2.14 -19.84 -38.37
C SER A 429 3.21 -19.25 -37.46
N PRO A 430 3.14 -19.48 -36.15
CA PRO A 430 4.26 -19.20 -35.29
C PRO A 430 5.48 -20.09 -35.50
N PHE A 431 5.32 -21.20 -36.22
CA PHE A 431 6.37 -22.16 -36.51
C PHE A 431 6.71 -22.16 -38.00
N ALA A 432 7.93 -21.77 -38.37
CA ALA A 432 8.39 -21.76 -39.75
C ALA A 432 8.86 -23.14 -40.28
N TRP A 433 8.26 -24.25 -39.78
CA TRP A 433 8.75 -25.64 -39.87
C TRP A 433 9.87 -25.97 -38.86
N THR A 434 9.52 -26.04 -37.56
CA THR A 434 10.47 -26.46 -36.52
C THR A 434 10.67 -27.97 -36.51
N GLN A 435 11.90 -28.41 -36.76
CA GLN A 435 12.35 -29.81 -36.65
C GLN A 435 12.67 -30.19 -35.18
N SER A 436 11.81 -29.85 -34.22
CA SER A 436 12.05 -30.12 -32.79
C SER A 436 10.97 -31.01 -32.17
N ASP A 437 11.33 -31.61 -31.03
CA ASP A 437 10.63 -32.69 -30.31
C ASP A 437 9.20 -32.33 -29.81
N ASP A 438 8.44 -33.36 -29.44
CA ASP A 438 7.06 -33.34 -28.91
C ASP A 438 6.97 -32.67 -27.52
N VAL A 439 7.07 -31.33 -27.49
CA VAL A 439 7.03 -30.53 -26.25
C VAL A 439 5.68 -29.83 -26.05
N SER A 440 5.30 -29.61 -24.79
CA SER A 440 4.10 -28.84 -24.44
C SER A 440 4.19 -27.39 -24.92
N TRP A 441 3.05 -26.83 -25.34
CA TRP A 441 2.98 -25.43 -25.78
C TRP A 441 1.62 -24.81 -25.47
N THR A 442 1.60 -23.48 -25.43
CA THR A 442 0.39 -22.68 -25.24
C THR A 442 0.34 -21.55 -26.27
N PHE A 443 -0.80 -21.40 -26.94
CA PHE A 443 -1.12 -20.25 -27.77
C PHE A 443 -2.25 -19.46 -27.12
N GLU A 444 -2.14 -18.14 -27.11
CA GLU A 444 -3.17 -17.23 -26.60
C GLU A 444 -3.45 -16.15 -27.63
N THR A 445 -4.71 -15.77 -27.77
CA THR A 445 -5.10 -14.62 -28.59
C THR A 445 -6.29 -13.91 -27.95
N ARG A 446 -6.29 -12.57 -27.99
CA ARG A 446 -7.46 -11.77 -27.64
C ARG A 446 -8.07 -11.22 -28.91
N LEU A 447 -9.32 -11.59 -29.19
CA LEU A 447 -9.99 -11.24 -30.43
C LEU A 447 -11.51 -11.09 -30.25
N ARG A 448 -12.12 -10.37 -31.18
CA ARG A 448 -13.58 -10.26 -31.36
C ARG A 448 -13.94 -10.63 -32.79
N ILE A 449 -14.89 -11.54 -32.96
CA ILE A 449 -15.47 -11.88 -34.26
C ILE A 449 -16.39 -10.74 -34.71
N ASN A 450 -16.15 -10.20 -35.91
CA ASN A 450 -16.98 -9.13 -36.45
C ASN A 450 -18.15 -9.70 -37.24
N GLY A 451 -19.36 -9.18 -37.00
CA GLY A 451 -20.58 -9.61 -37.68
C GLY A 451 -20.93 -11.08 -37.43
N THR A 452 -21.91 -11.59 -38.20
CA THR A 452 -22.39 -12.97 -38.07
C THR A 452 -21.53 -13.93 -38.89
N GLN A 453 -20.81 -14.81 -38.21
CA GLN A 453 -19.94 -15.83 -38.81
C GLN A 453 -20.25 -17.23 -38.28
N SER A 454 -21.52 -17.61 -38.38
CA SER A 454 -22.04 -18.94 -38.05
C SER A 454 -21.99 -19.87 -39.28
N GLY A 455 -21.53 -21.12 -39.13
CA GLY A 455 -21.48 -22.11 -40.23
C GLY A 455 -20.49 -23.25 -39.94
N THR A 456 -20.20 -24.14 -40.89
CA THR A 456 -19.21 -25.21 -40.67
C THR A 456 -17.77 -24.72 -40.79
N ASN A 457 -17.48 -23.85 -41.77
CA ASN A 457 -16.13 -23.36 -42.09
C ASN A 457 -15.97 -21.83 -41.91
N ARG A 458 -16.77 -21.18 -41.06
CA ARG A 458 -16.73 -19.73 -40.86
C ARG A 458 -16.13 -19.37 -39.50
N GLY A 459 -15.56 -18.16 -39.41
CA GLY A 459 -14.95 -17.64 -38.19
C GLY A 459 -13.43 -17.81 -38.15
N PHE A 460 -12.87 -17.55 -36.97
CA PHE A 460 -11.44 -17.62 -36.72
C PHE A 460 -11.03 -19.01 -36.27
N VAL A 461 -9.92 -19.53 -36.79
CA VAL A 461 -9.45 -20.89 -36.52
C VAL A 461 -8.09 -20.85 -35.86
N ILE A 462 -7.90 -21.72 -34.88
CA ILE A 462 -6.60 -22.08 -34.31
C ILE A 462 -6.44 -23.58 -34.48
N LYS A 463 -5.38 -23.99 -35.15
CA LYS A 463 -5.10 -25.40 -35.46
C LYS A 463 -3.67 -25.73 -35.10
N GLY A 464 -3.45 -26.78 -34.32
CA GLY A 464 -2.10 -27.15 -33.93
C GLY A 464 -2.01 -28.61 -33.50
N GLY A 465 -0.80 -29.16 -33.55
CA GLY A 465 -0.55 -30.53 -33.18
C GLY A 465 0.84 -31.00 -33.61
N THR A 466 0.94 -32.29 -33.92
CA THR A 466 2.21 -32.97 -34.19
C THR A 466 2.20 -33.60 -35.59
N ARG A 467 3.23 -33.38 -36.42
CA ARG A 467 3.36 -33.92 -37.80
C ARG A 467 4.16 -35.25 -37.83
N GLY A 468 3.72 -36.23 -38.62
CA GLY A 468 4.37 -37.56 -38.79
C GLY A 468 3.34 -38.67 -39.09
N ALA A 469 3.78 -39.89 -39.40
CA ALA A 469 2.87 -41.04 -39.51
C ALA A 469 2.15 -41.25 -38.17
N GLY A 470 0.80 -41.18 -38.18
CA GLY A 470 -0.02 -41.23 -36.97
C GLY A 470 -0.29 -39.88 -36.28
N GLY A 471 0.26 -38.76 -36.76
CA GLY A 471 0.16 -37.41 -36.17
C GLY A 471 -1.25 -36.98 -35.74
N GLY A 472 -1.37 -36.43 -34.52
CA GLY A 472 -2.62 -35.93 -33.94
C GLY A 472 -2.62 -34.39 -33.93
N TYR A 473 -3.76 -33.79 -34.27
CA TYR A 473 -3.94 -32.34 -34.25
C TYR A 473 -5.32 -31.97 -33.70
N GLY A 474 -5.37 -30.83 -33.01
CA GLY A 474 -6.61 -30.19 -32.60
C GLY A 474 -6.89 -28.97 -33.47
N THR A 475 -8.17 -28.72 -33.75
CA THR A 475 -8.62 -27.51 -34.44
C THR A 475 -9.74 -26.91 -33.61
N ILE A 476 -9.63 -25.62 -33.31
CA ILE A 476 -10.69 -24.83 -32.69
C ILE A 476 -11.25 -23.88 -33.74
N PHE A 477 -12.58 -23.83 -33.82
CA PHE A 477 -13.33 -22.84 -34.59
C PHE A 477 -13.96 -21.85 -33.60
N ILE A 478 -13.61 -20.58 -33.72
CA ILE A 478 -14.17 -19.47 -32.96
C ILE A 478 -15.13 -18.73 -33.90
N GLN A 479 -16.41 -18.90 -33.67
CA GLN A 479 -17.50 -18.39 -34.50
C GLN A 479 -18.26 -17.31 -33.74
N SER A 480 -19.08 -16.51 -34.40
CA SER A 480 -19.82 -15.43 -33.72
C SER A 480 -20.73 -15.94 -32.59
N ASP A 481 -21.22 -17.18 -32.69
CA ASP A 481 -22.23 -17.78 -31.81
C ASP A 481 -21.78 -19.05 -31.07
N LYS A 482 -20.54 -19.52 -31.28
CA LYS A 482 -20.00 -20.71 -30.60
C LYS A 482 -18.50 -20.88 -30.77
N VAL A 483 -17.92 -21.71 -29.91
CA VAL A 483 -16.59 -22.30 -30.08
C VAL A 483 -16.72 -23.80 -30.30
N ARG A 484 -16.03 -24.36 -31.30
CA ARG A 484 -16.06 -25.81 -31.61
C ARG A 484 -14.68 -26.41 -31.66
N TYR A 485 -14.57 -27.69 -31.32
CA TYR A 485 -13.35 -28.47 -31.45
C TYR A 485 -13.56 -29.65 -32.43
N GLY A 486 -12.66 -29.81 -33.41
CA GLY A 486 -12.67 -30.96 -34.32
C GLY A 486 -12.48 -30.62 -35.79
N GLN A 487 -13.05 -31.40 -36.71
CA GLN A 487 -13.12 -31.04 -38.14
C GLN A 487 -14.47 -30.38 -38.45
N PRO A 488 -14.52 -29.45 -39.42
CA PRO A 488 -15.75 -28.72 -39.68
C PRO A 488 -16.82 -29.59 -40.37
N TYR A 489 -16.40 -30.68 -41.03
CA TYR A 489 -17.27 -31.63 -41.74
C TYR A 489 -17.70 -32.85 -40.90
N ASP A 490 -16.99 -33.16 -39.81
CA ASP A 490 -17.24 -34.36 -38.99
C ASP A 490 -18.18 -34.07 -37.81
N GLN A 491 -18.86 -32.93 -37.82
CA GLN A 491 -19.70 -32.44 -36.71
C GLN A 491 -18.97 -32.43 -35.35
N GLY A 492 -17.76 -31.88 -35.29
CA GLY A 492 -17.01 -31.69 -34.04
C GLY A 492 -17.85 -31.07 -32.91
N PHE A 493 -17.46 -31.30 -31.65
CA PHE A 493 -18.25 -30.91 -30.49
C PHE A 493 -18.15 -29.42 -30.19
N THR A 494 -19.27 -28.84 -29.78
CA THR A 494 -19.37 -27.45 -29.31
C THR A 494 -18.76 -27.36 -27.90
N LEU A 495 -17.71 -26.57 -27.75
CA LEU A 495 -17.06 -26.28 -26.47
C LEU A 495 -17.79 -25.19 -25.69
N SER A 496 -18.33 -24.20 -26.40
CA SER A 496 -19.10 -23.09 -25.83
C SER A 496 -20.13 -22.63 -26.85
N SER A 497 -21.31 -22.24 -26.39
CA SER A 497 -22.37 -21.63 -27.21
C SER A 497 -22.50 -20.13 -26.96
N GLU A 498 -21.51 -19.54 -26.27
CA GLU A 498 -21.47 -18.11 -25.97
C GLU A 498 -21.11 -17.30 -27.22
N SER A 499 -21.59 -16.05 -27.27
CA SER A 499 -21.24 -15.15 -28.36
C SER A 499 -19.74 -14.83 -28.32
N ASN A 500 -19.15 -14.60 -29.49
CA ASN A 500 -17.77 -14.11 -29.59
C ASN A 500 -17.70 -12.82 -30.42
N SER A 501 -18.86 -12.16 -30.60
CA SER A 501 -19.03 -10.91 -31.36
C SER A 501 -19.51 -9.74 -30.49
N ASP A 502 -19.86 -10.01 -29.25
CA ASP A 502 -20.28 -9.08 -28.21
C ASP A 502 -19.12 -8.25 -27.66
N ASP A 503 -17.96 -8.85 -27.40
CA ASP A 503 -16.75 -8.13 -27.01
C ASP A 503 -15.47 -8.89 -27.44
N PHE A 504 -14.31 -8.35 -27.09
CA PHE A 504 -13.04 -9.06 -27.16
C PHE A 504 -12.95 -10.14 -26.09
N HIS A 505 -12.72 -11.36 -26.55
CA HIS A 505 -12.51 -12.52 -25.70
C HIS A 505 -11.07 -13.02 -25.79
N VAL A 506 -10.56 -13.54 -24.69
CA VAL A 506 -9.25 -14.18 -24.64
C VAL A 506 -9.44 -15.68 -24.86
N PHE A 507 -8.89 -16.19 -25.95
CA PHE A 507 -8.85 -17.62 -26.24
C PHE A 507 -7.47 -18.17 -25.99
N ARG A 508 -7.40 -19.28 -25.27
CA ARG A 508 -6.16 -20.01 -25.05
C ARG A 508 -6.29 -21.43 -25.56
N PHE A 509 -5.28 -21.90 -26.29
CA PHE A 509 -5.18 -23.26 -26.78
C PHE A 509 -3.84 -23.86 -26.33
N ALA A 510 -3.89 -24.91 -25.52
CA ALA A 510 -2.69 -25.58 -25.04
C ALA A 510 -2.64 -27.02 -25.50
N TYR A 511 -1.44 -27.50 -25.79
CA TYR A 511 -1.12 -28.91 -25.97
C TYR A 511 -0.20 -29.33 -24.82
N HIS A 512 -0.62 -30.36 -24.09
CA HIS A 512 0.17 -30.95 -23.02
C HIS A 512 0.78 -32.25 -23.52
N ALA A 513 2.07 -32.21 -23.88
CA ALA A 513 2.76 -33.36 -24.46
C ALA A 513 2.69 -34.64 -23.59
N PRO A 514 2.83 -34.59 -22.24
CA PRO A 514 2.78 -35.80 -21.41
C PRO A 514 1.45 -36.57 -21.47
N THR A 515 0.31 -35.85 -21.42
CA THR A 515 -1.02 -36.49 -21.57
C THR A 515 -1.47 -36.58 -23.03
N ARG A 516 -0.71 -35.92 -23.91
CA ARG A 516 -1.00 -35.63 -25.33
C ARG A 516 -2.32 -34.88 -25.54
N ARG A 517 -2.97 -34.36 -24.49
CA ARG A 517 -4.29 -33.73 -24.58
C ARG A 517 -4.18 -32.28 -25.01
N PHE A 518 -5.26 -31.80 -25.63
CA PHE A 518 -5.47 -30.40 -25.89
C PHE A 518 -6.43 -29.81 -24.86
N PHE A 519 -6.28 -28.52 -24.61
CA PHE A 519 -7.13 -27.79 -23.69
C PHE A 519 -7.44 -26.42 -24.25
N VAL A 520 -8.67 -25.94 -24.03
CA VAL A 520 -9.14 -24.66 -24.55
C VAL A 520 -9.75 -23.84 -23.44
N TRP A 521 -9.39 -22.56 -23.38
CA TRP A 521 -10.02 -21.57 -22.52
C TRP A 521 -10.65 -20.45 -23.32
N ARG A 522 -11.73 -19.90 -22.78
CA ARG A 522 -12.33 -18.61 -23.15
C ARG A 522 -12.42 -17.77 -21.88
N ASP A 523 -11.85 -16.56 -21.90
CA ASP A 523 -11.87 -15.59 -20.80
C ASP A 523 -11.43 -16.18 -19.45
N GLY A 524 -10.40 -17.03 -19.50
CA GLY A 524 -9.86 -17.71 -18.32
C GLY A 524 -10.64 -18.95 -17.86
N VAL A 525 -11.81 -19.25 -18.45
CA VAL A 525 -12.62 -20.45 -18.18
C VAL A 525 -12.23 -21.56 -19.15
N GLN A 526 -11.93 -22.76 -18.63
CA GLN A 526 -11.67 -23.91 -19.49
C GLN A 526 -13.00 -24.38 -20.10
N ILE A 527 -13.09 -24.34 -21.42
CA ILE A 527 -14.28 -24.76 -22.17
C ILE A 527 -14.15 -26.16 -22.77
N THR A 528 -13.04 -26.85 -22.52
CA THR A 528 -12.87 -28.29 -22.81
C THR A 528 -13.20 -29.16 -21.61
N SER A 529 -14.15 -30.08 -21.77
CA SER A 529 -14.42 -31.12 -20.77
C SER A 529 -13.57 -32.37 -20.98
N LEU A 530 -13.29 -32.77 -22.23
CA LEU A 530 -12.41 -33.88 -22.63
C LEU A 530 -12.01 -33.70 -24.11
N THR A 531 -10.72 -33.63 -24.44
CA THR A 531 -10.26 -33.89 -25.82
C THR A 531 -9.36 -35.13 -25.81
N GLY A 532 -9.89 -36.26 -26.27
CA GLY A 532 -9.02 -37.32 -26.77
C GLY A 532 -8.38 -36.81 -28.06
N GLY A 533 -7.07 -36.59 -28.05
CA GLY A 533 -6.36 -36.53 -29.33
C GLY A 533 -6.39 -37.91 -29.98
N ARG A 534 -6.43 -37.97 -31.31
CA ARG A 534 -6.14 -39.22 -32.02
C ARG A 534 -4.63 -39.45 -31.93
N PHE A 535 -4.19 -40.49 -31.22
CA PHE A 535 -2.76 -40.78 -31.01
C PHE A 535 -2.35 -42.14 -31.58
N SER A 536 -1.17 -42.18 -32.21
CA SER A 536 -0.27 -43.33 -32.19
C SER A 536 1.16 -42.97 -32.67
N ASP A 537 2.08 -42.85 -31.71
CA ASP A 537 3.55 -43.05 -31.84
C ASP A 537 4.50 -41.90 -32.26
N ALA A 538 5.78 -42.05 -31.90
CA ALA A 538 6.76 -41.07 -31.40
C ALA A 538 7.84 -40.61 -32.41
N SER A 539 7.45 -39.98 -33.52
CA SER A 539 8.41 -39.30 -34.41
C SER A 539 7.91 -37.93 -34.90
N ARG A 540 7.49 -37.05 -33.99
CA ARG A 540 6.61 -35.95 -34.38
C ARG A 540 7.07 -34.54 -34.03
N GLN A 541 6.86 -33.64 -35.00
CA GLN A 541 7.23 -32.22 -34.95
C GLN A 541 6.02 -31.35 -34.59
N ASN A 542 6.21 -30.39 -33.67
CA ASN A 542 5.17 -29.41 -33.32
C ASN A 542 4.85 -28.45 -34.47
N TRP A 543 3.57 -28.17 -34.67
CA TRP A 543 3.09 -27.15 -35.60
C TRP A 543 1.81 -26.49 -35.07
N LEU A 544 1.62 -25.22 -35.39
CA LEU A 544 0.43 -24.44 -35.08
C LEU A 544 0.22 -23.42 -36.20
N VAL A 545 -1.02 -23.22 -36.57
CA VAL A 545 -1.48 -22.24 -37.54
C VAL A 545 -2.76 -21.60 -37.03
N TRP A 546 -2.98 -20.34 -37.36
CA TRP A 546 -4.14 -19.58 -36.93
C TRP A 546 -4.59 -18.65 -38.06
N GLY A 547 -5.88 -18.32 -38.12
CA GLY A 547 -6.50 -17.60 -39.24
C GLY A 547 -7.73 -18.31 -39.78
N SER A 548 -7.95 -18.30 -41.09
CA SER A 548 -9.09 -18.99 -41.70
C SER A 548 -8.79 -20.47 -41.93
N TYR A 549 -9.81 -21.33 -41.89
CA TYR A 549 -9.62 -22.78 -42.05
C TYR A 549 -8.99 -23.21 -43.39
N ASP A 550 -9.45 -22.65 -44.50
CA ASP A 550 -8.97 -22.93 -45.86
C ASP A 550 -9.18 -21.73 -46.81
N ALA A 551 -8.79 -21.87 -48.08
CA ALA A 551 -8.90 -20.83 -49.11
C ALA A 551 -10.33 -20.37 -49.43
N SER A 552 -11.35 -21.11 -48.99
CA SER A 552 -12.78 -20.82 -49.19
C SER A 552 -13.48 -20.31 -47.92
N SER A 553 -12.80 -20.37 -46.78
CA SER A 553 -13.34 -20.06 -45.46
C SER A 553 -13.18 -18.57 -45.17
N SER A 554 -14.29 -17.84 -45.08
CA SER A 554 -14.29 -16.41 -44.77
C SER A 554 -14.09 -16.16 -43.28
N GLN A 555 -13.22 -15.21 -42.95
CA GLN A 555 -13.09 -14.62 -41.63
C GLN A 555 -13.28 -13.10 -41.68
N ASP A 556 -13.81 -12.54 -40.60
CA ASP A 556 -13.76 -11.11 -40.27
C ASP A 556 -13.57 -10.95 -38.76
N VAL A 557 -12.37 -10.63 -38.32
CA VAL A 557 -12.04 -10.61 -36.89
C VAL A 557 -11.19 -9.40 -36.58
N THR A 558 -11.42 -8.79 -35.42
CA THR A 558 -10.51 -7.80 -34.85
C THR A 558 -9.70 -8.47 -33.75
N ILE A 559 -8.37 -8.42 -33.87
CA ILE A 559 -7.41 -9.07 -32.97
C ILE A 559 -6.64 -7.97 -32.26
N ASP A 560 -6.60 -8.06 -30.94
CA ASP A 560 -5.80 -7.17 -30.07
C ASP A 560 -4.35 -7.69 -29.99
N TYR A 561 -4.18 -8.94 -29.55
CA TYR A 561 -2.87 -9.56 -29.50
C TYR A 561 -2.92 -11.06 -29.74
N ALA A 562 -1.77 -11.62 -30.10
CA ALA A 562 -1.52 -13.06 -30.09
C ALA A 562 -0.17 -13.35 -29.43
N SER A 563 -0.07 -14.46 -28.71
CA SER A 563 1.13 -14.89 -28.00
C SER A 563 1.32 -16.39 -28.10
N VAL A 564 2.58 -16.82 -28.13
CA VAL A 564 2.95 -18.23 -28.04
C VAL A 564 3.96 -18.43 -26.92
N ASP A 565 3.83 -19.55 -26.22
CA ASP A 565 4.79 -20.04 -25.26
C ASP A 565 5.11 -21.51 -25.54
N LEU A 566 6.40 -21.83 -25.53
CA LEU A 566 6.97 -23.14 -25.84
C LEU A 566 7.57 -23.81 -24.61
N THR A 567 7.50 -23.17 -23.44
CA THR A 567 8.12 -23.67 -22.21
C THR A 567 7.23 -24.67 -21.47
N ASN A 568 5.90 -24.51 -21.51
CA ASN A 568 4.94 -25.47 -20.95
C ASN A 568 3.49 -25.29 -21.48
N ALA A 569 2.59 -26.20 -21.09
CA ALA A 569 1.15 -26.08 -21.30
C ALA A 569 0.51 -25.33 -20.13
N TYR A 570 -0.37 -24.36 -20.43
CA TYR A 570 -1.34 -23.84 -19.49
C TYR A 570 -2.41 -24.91 -19.30
N ALA A 571 -2.37 -25.74 -18.26
CA ALA A 571 -3.37 -26.78 -17.96
C ALA A 571 -3.80 -26.67 -16.47
N PRO A 572 -5.00 -27.13 -16.07
CA PRO A 572 -5.42 -27.08 -14.67
C PRO A 572 -4.62 -28.07 -13.82
N ALA A 573 -4.42 -27.73 -12.54
CA ALA A 573 -4.08 -28.71 -11.53
C ALA A 573 -5.28 -29.64 -11.39
N GLY A 574 -5.04 -30.95 -11.47
CA GLY A 574 -6.08 -31.93 -11.15
C GLY A 574 -6.88 -32.54 -12.31
N SER A 575 -6.34 -32.67 -13.53
CA SER A 575 -6.90 -33.66 -14.49
C SER A 575 -6.52 -35.11 -14.11
N ASN A 576 -6.87 -35.50 -12.88
CA ASN A 576 -6.79 -36.88 -12.41
C ASN A 576 -8.00 -37.65 -12.92
N GLU A 577 -7.90 -38.21 -14.12
CA GLU A 577 -8.55 -39.50 -14.36
C GLU A 577 -7.47 -40.57 -14.38
N SER A 578 -7.60 -41.50 -13.44
CA SER A 578 -6.84 -42.73 -13.32
C SER A 578 -6.71 -43.42 -14.67
N SER A 579 -5.52 -43.36 -15.27
CA SER A 579 -5.08 -44.37 -16.23
C SER A 579 -3.60 -44.61 -16.02
N ASN A 580 -3.27 -45.84 -15.64
CA ASN A 580 -1.90 -46.35 -15.60
C ASN A 580 -1.20 -46.03 -16.92
N ILE A 581 -0.22 -45.12 -16.90
CA ILE A 581 0.76 -45.01 -17.97
C ILE A 581 2.13 -45.01 -17.30
N GLY A 582 2.93 -45.98 -17.70
CA GLY A 582 4.20 -46.34 -17.08
C GLY A 582 5.25 -45.23 -17.12
N ALA A 583 6.23 -45.42 -16.25
CA ALA A 583 7.44 -44.63 -16.10
C ALA A 583 7.95 -44.01 -17.40
N GLY A 584 7.99 -42.68 -17.43
CA GLY A 584 8.55 -41.92 -18.55
C GLY A 584 8.05 -40.48 -18.56
N GLU A 585 8.78 -39.60 -17.87
CA GLU A 585 8.76 -38.13 -18.00
C GLU A 585 7.54 -37.36 -17.44
N THR A 586 7.47 -37.32 -16.11
CA THR A 586 6.91 -36.23 -15.31
C THR A 586 7.85 -35.02 -15.30
N LYS A 587 7.43 -33.86 -15.82
CA LYS A 587 8.11 -32.57 -15.55
C LYS A 587 7.24 -31.68 -14.64
N PRO A 588 7.35 -31.82 -13.31
CA PRO A 588 6.82 -30.90 -12.30
C PRO A 588 7.67 -29.61 -12.29
N MET A 589 7.45 -28.76 -11.28
CA MET A 589 8.55 -28.18 -10.48
C MET A 589 9.94 -28.75 -10.79
N ALA A 590 10.61 -28.42 -11.89
CA ALA A 590 11.99 -28.87 -12.08
C ALA A 590 12.75 -28.20 -10.93
N ASN A 591 13.49 -28.89 -10.06
CA ASN A 591 14.54 -29.85 -10.36
C ASN A 591 14.78 -30.71 -9.11
N ASP A 592 14.70 -32.04 -9.24
CA ASP A 592 15.29 -33.08 -8.36
C ASP A 592 14.28 -34.16 -7.92
N TYR A 593 14.38 -35.34 -8.55
CA TYR A 593 13.40 -36.44 -8.56
C TYR A 593 13.89 -37.69 -7.82
N THR A 594 14.46 -37.54 -6.63
CA THR A 594 14.89 -38.68 -5.81
C THR A 594 14.05 -38.80 -4.55
N GLY A 595 13.03 -39.66 -4.58
CA GLY A 595 12.41 -40.23 -3.38
C GLY A 595 10.93 -39.92 -3.19
N VAL A 596 10.07 -40.88 -3.56
CA VAL A 596 8.66 -40.92 -3.16
C VAL A 596 8.59 -40.76 -1.63
N PHE A 597 7.84 -39.78 -1.11
CA PHE A 597 7.51 -39.73 0.31
C PHE A 597 6.69 -40.99 0.62
N SER A 598 7.28 -41.93 1.37
CA SER A 598 6.51 -43.05 1.92
C SER A 598 5.65 -42.56 3.10
N GLU A 599 4.65 -43.36 3.45
CA GLU A 599 3.63 -43.04 4.45
C GLU A 599 4.23 -42.40 5.73
N GLN A 600 3.68 -41.24 6.12
CA GLN A 600 4.01 -40.43 7.32
C GLN A 600 5.26 -39.53 7.27
N SER A 601 5.89 -39.35 6.11
CA SER A 601 7.19 -38.69 6.03
C SER A 601 7.13 -37.15 6.00
N THR A 602 7.99 -36.50 6.80
CA THR A 602 8.27 -35.05 6.74
C THR A 602 9.47 -34.79 5.84
N CYS A 603 9.51 -33.64 5.16
CA CYS A 603 10.69 -33.19 4.42
C CYS A 603 11.39 -32.10 5.20
N LEU A 604 12.70 -32.24 5.37
CA LEU A 604 13.56 -31.18 5.89
C LEU A 604 14.30 -30.56 4.70
N VAL A 605 14.31 -29.23 4.61
CA VAL A 605 14.96 -28.47 3.55
C VAL A 605 15.89 -27.44 4.17
N ARG A 606 17.11 -27.33 3.64
CA ARG A 606 18.17 -26.43 4.08
C ARG A 606 18.64 -25.61 2.89
N ILE A 607 18.44 -24.30 2.93
CA ILE A 607 18.72 -23.38 1.83
C ILE A 607 19.76 -22.36 2.31
N PRO A 608 21.04 -22.49 1.91
CA PRO A 608 22.04 -21.49 2.22
C PRO A 608 21.76 -20.19 1.46
N PHE A 609 22.02 -19.05 2.09
CA PHE A 609 21.96 -17.74 1.45
C PHE A 609 23.03 -16.80 2.00
N GLN A 610 23.31 -15.73 1.27
CA GLN A 610 24.32 -14.74 1.64
C GLN A 610 23.66 -13.49 2.23
N GLY A 611 24.15 -13.05 3.39
CA GLY A 611 23.81 -11.76 3.99
C GLY A 611 24.85 -10.70 3.65
N SER A 612 24.40 -9.45 3.45
CA SER A 612 25.29 -8.31 3.18
C SER A 612 25.75 -7.63 4.47
N SER A 613 26.76 -6.76 4.36
CA SER A 613 27.18 -5.89 5.47
C SER A 613 26.25 -4.69 5.69
N GLN A 614 25.26 -4.49 4.81
CA GLN A 614 24.29 -3.40 4.94
C GLN A 614 23.25 -3.80 5.98
N ALA A 615 22.90 -2.88 6.87
CA ALA A 615 21.76 -3.07 7.76
C ALA A 615 20.49 -3.31 6.93
N LEU A 616 19.67 -4.26 7.37
CA LEU A 616 18.36 -4.54 6.77
C LEU A 616 17.31 -3.67 7.47
N ALA A 617 16.36 -3.14 6.70
CA ALA A 617 15.12 -2.55 7.23
C ALA A 617 14.07 -3.60 7.57
N GLY A 618 14.16 -4.79 6.97
CA GLY A 618 13.23 -5.87 7.22
C GLY A 618 13.50 -7.11 6.39
N MET A 619 12.62 -8.08 6.51
CA MET A 619 12.66 -9.33 5.76
C MET A 619 11.25 -9.83 5.50
N ARG A 620 11.06 -10.50 4.38
CA ARG A 620 9.80 -11.14 4.02
C ARG A 620 10.04 -12.53 3.47
N MET A 621 9.22 -13.48 3.88
CA MET A 621 9.18 -14.81 3.30
C MET A 621 7.85 -15.04 2.58
N ASP A 622 7.92 -15.32 1.29
CA ASP A 622 6.81 -15.81 0.48
C ASP A 622 6.95 -17.32 0.33
N ILE A 623 5.94 -18.09 0.71
CA ILE A 623 6.06 -19.56 0.72
C ILE A 623 4.82 -20.23 0.14
N ASN A 624 5.06 -21.08 -0.85
CA ASN A 624 4.12 -22.08 -1.33
C ASN A 624 4.37 -23.38 -0.56
N PHE A 625 3.31 -24.05 -0.11
CA PHE A 625 3.44 -25.31 0.61
C PHE A 625 2.14 -26.10 0.52
N ASP A 626 2.20 -27.40 0.73
CA ASP A 626 1.02 -28.27 0.69
C ASP A 626 0.16 -28.12 1.96
N ASP A 627 0.36 -28.98 2.96
CA ASP A 627 -0.46 -28.98 4.17
C ASP A 627 0.08 -28.07 5.27
N GLY A 628 1.34 -28.22 5.69
CA GLY A 628 1.92 -27.41 6.76
C GLY A 628 3.44 -27.26 6.68
N PHE A 629 3.96 -26.21 7.32
CA PHE A 629 5.40 -26.00 7.41
C PHE A 629 5.83 -25.28 8.70
N ARG A 630 7.11 -25.42 9.05
CA ARG A 630 7.83 -24.62 10.05
C ARG A 630 9.17 -24.18 9.48
N ALA A 631 9.58 -22.94 9.72
CA ALA A 631 10.76 -22.33 9.11
C ALA A 631 11.66 -21.66 10.16
N TRP A 632 12.97 -21.71 9.93
CA TRP A 632 14.01 -21.16 10.80
C TRP A 632 15.04 -20.36 10.01
N ILE A 633 15.56 -19.29 10.59
CA ILE A 633 16.77 -18.60 10.13
C ILE A 633 17.87 -18.83 11.15
N ASN A 634 18.98 -19.41 10.71
CA ASN A 634 20.15 -19.69 11.56
C ASN A 634 19.79 -20.43 12.87
N GLY A 635 18.83 -21.35 12.80
CA GLY A 635 18.38 -22.17 13.92
C GLY A 635 17.31 -21.55 14.83
N VAL A 636 16.90 -20.30 14.61
CA VAL A 636 15.79 -19.64 15.32
C VAL A 636 14.53 -19.73 14.49
N GLU A 637 13.42 -20.15 15.09
CA GLU A 637 12.13 -20.28 14.40
C GLU A 637 11.57 -18.91 14.06
N VAL A 638 11.17 -18.71 12.80
CA VAL A 638 10.69 -17.41 12.30
C VAL A 638 9.28 -17.46 11.75
N ALA A 639 8.79 -18.64 11.33
CA ALA A 639 7.43 -18.80 10.83
C ALA A 639 6.94 -20.25 10.94
N ALA A 640 5.64 -20.42 11.14
CA ALA A 640 4.97 -21.70 11.03
C ALA A 640 3.53 -21.52 10.55
N CYS A 641 3.04 -22.46 9.73
CA CYS A 641 1.65 -22.50 9.33
C CYS A 641 1.18 -23.95 9.30
N ASN A 642 0.07 -24.24 9.99
CA ASN A 642 -0.49 -25.60 10.10
C ASN A 642 0.57 -26.65 10.50
N ALA A 643 1.57 -26.23 11.27
CA ALA A 643 2.57 -27.13 11.85
C ALA A 643 1.98 -27.77 13.12
N PRO A 644 2.24 -29.06 13.36
CA PRO A 644 1.86 -29.68 14.63
C PRO A 644 2.62 -29.04 15.80
N ALA A 645 1.96 -28.98 16.96
CA ALA A 645 2.63 -28.65 18.23
C ALA A 645 3.63 -29.74 18.64
N SER A 646 3.33 -30.99 18.30
CA SER A 646 4.20 -32.16 18.46
C SER A 646 3.86 -33.23 17.41
N GLY A 647 4.87 -33.94 16.89
CA GLY A 647 4.69 -34.98 15.87
C GLY A 647 5.11 -34.51 14.46
N LEU A 648 4.80 -35.32 13.45
CA LEU A 648 5.28 -35.15 12.06
C LEU A 648 4.17 -34.96 11.03
N THR A 649 2.93 -34.79 11.50
CA THR A 649 1.73 -34.72 10.66
C THR A 649 1.06 -33.37 10.83
N ALA A 650 0.69 -32.73 9.72
CA ALA A 650 -0.05 -31.48 9.77
C ALA A 650 -1.43 -31.71 10.43
N PRO A 651 -1.93 -30.81 11.30
CA PRO A 651 -3.21 -31.00 11.98
C PRO A 651 -4.42 -31.13 11.06
N LEU A 652 -4.36 -30.52 9.87
CA LEU A 652 -5.42 -30.52 8.87
C LEU A 652 -4.82 -30.61 7.47
N SER A 653 -5.54 -31.22 6.52
CA SER A 653 -5.17 -31.09 5.09
C SER A 653 -5.58 -29.72 4.56
N ARG A 654 -4.75 -29.13 3.70
CA ARG A 654 -5.01 -27.85 3.06
C ARG A 654 -5.53 -28.08 1.63
N ASP A 655 -6.55 -27.30 1.24
CA ASP A 655 -7.14 -27.34 -0.10
C ASP A 655 -6.06 -27.12 -1.18
N ASP A 656 -6.05 -27.99 -2.19
CA ASP A 656 -5.17 -28.03 -3.37
C ASP A 656 -5.00 -26.65 -4.02
N SER A 657 -6.07 -25.87 -4.03
CA SER A 657 -6.09 -24.52 -4.58
C SER A 657 -5.41 -23.48 -3.67
N ARG A 658 -4.87 -23.84 -2.52
CA ARG A 658 -4.12 -22.92 -1.65
C ARG A 658 -2.63 -23.16 -1.73
N GLY A 659 -2.19 -24.34 -2.18
CA GLY A 659 -0.80 -24.75 -2.39
C GLY A 659 0.01 -23.79 -3.28
N THR A 660 -0.58 -23.39 -4.40
CA THR A 660 0.10 -22.62 -5.46
C THR A 660 0.00 -21.10 -5.33
N ALA A 661 -0.73 -20.58 -4.33
CA ALA A 661 -0.70 -19.16 -3.98
C ALA A 661 0.24 -18.96 -2.79
N ALA A 662 1.34 -18.23 -2.98
CA ALA A 662 2.32 -18.00 -1.92
C ALA A 662 1.66 -17.26 -0.75
N LEU A 663 1.87 -17.75 0.47
CA LEU A 663 1.57 -16.99 1.69
C LEU A 663 2.78 -16.13 2.04
N SER A 664 2.52 -14.85 2.33
CA SER A 664 3.55 -13.89 2.71
C SER A 664 3.61 -13.74 4.23
N PHE A 665 4.81 -13.84 4.78
CA PHE A 665 5.12 -13.63 6.19
C PHE A 665 6.11 -12.46 6.31
N ASP A 666 5.73 -11.45 7.10
CA ASP A 666 6.65 -10.41 7.52
C ASP A 666 7.56 -10.98 8.61
N LEU A 667 8.86 -11.00 8.33
CA LEU A 667 9.90 -11.52 9.21
C LEU A 667 10.83 -10.40 9.71
N SER A 668 10.40 -9.14 9.63
CA SER A 668 11.26 -7.99 9.91
C SER A 668 11.81 -7.96 11.33
N GLU A 669 11.06 -8.46 12.32
CA GLU A 669 11.55 -8.62 13.71
C GLU A 669 12.75 -9.56 13.83
N PHE A 670 12.92 -10.46 12.86
CA PHE A 670 14.01 -11.44 12.79
C PHE A 670 15.18 -10.96 11.92
N ALA A 671 15.16 -9.73 11.40
CA ALA A 671 16.20 -9.22 10.49
C ALA A 671 17.61 -9.25 11.11
N SER A 672 17.71 -9.06 12.43
CA SER A 672 18.97 -9.14 13.18
C SER A 672 19.58 -10.55 13.23
N LEU A 673 18.85 -11.59 12.82
CA LEU A 673 19.37 -12.95 12.72
C LEU A 673 20.25 -13.16 11.49
N VAL A 674 20.11 -12.31 10.46
CA VAL A 674 20.92 -12.38 9.24
C VAL A 674 22.30 -11.79 9.53
N LYS A 675 23.32 -12.62 9.34
CA LYS A 675 24.73 -12.27 9.55
C LYS A 675 25.37 -11.90 8.22
N THR A 676 26.41 -11.09 8.25
CA THR A 676 27.27 -10.89 7.06
C THR A 676 27.89 -12.23 6.65
N GLY A 677 27.78 -12.60 5.37
CA GLY A 677 28.28 -13.88 4.84
C GLY A 677 27.23 -15.00 4.86
N GLU A 678 27.65 -16.23 5.18
CA GLU A 678 26.78 -17.41 5.07
C GLU A 678 25.69 -17.48 6.14
N ASN A 679 24.46 -17.73 5.69
CA ASN A 679 23.28 -17.94 6.51
C ASN A 679 22.50 -19.16 6.01
N LEU A 680 21.57 -19.64 6.83
CA LEU A 680 20.73 -20.79 6.51
C LEU A 680 19.25 -20.48 6.75
N LEU A 681 18.42 -20.68 5.71
CA LEU A 681 16.98 -20.86 5.84
C LEU A 681 16.70 -22.36 5.91
N ALA A 682 16.16 -22.84 7.03
CA ALA A 682 15.73 -24.22 7.22
C ALA A 682 14.20 -24.29 7.21
N VAL A 683 13.61 -25.28 6.54
CA VAL A 683 12.16 -25.47 6.45
C VAL A 683 11.80 -26.94 6.64
N GLN A 684 10.86 -27.22 7.53
CA GLN A 684 10.26 -28.53 7.70
C GLN A 684 8.86 -28.51 7.11
N VAL A 685 8.56 -29.48 6.24
CA VAL A 685 7.25 -29.66 5.61
C VAL A 685 6.52 -30.81 6.28
N PHE A 686 5.24 -30.61 6.59
CA PHE A 686 4.37 -31.59 7.21
C PHE A 686 3.26 -31.94 6.23
N ASN A 687 3.04 -33.24 6.02
CA ASN A 687 1.91 -33.77 5.28
C ASN A 687 0.78 -34.12 6.28
N ALA A 688 -0.48 -33.91 5.92
CA ALA A 688 -1.65 -34.21 6.74
C ALA A 688 -2.02 -35.70 6.72
N ALA A 689 -1.64 -36.44 5.67
CA ALA A 689 -1.87 -37.88 5.58
C ALA A 689 -0.74 -38.58 4.82
N GLY A 690 -0.24 -39.70 5.37
CA GLY A 690 0.84 -40.47 4.72
C GLY A 690 0.49 -41.04 3.34
N SER A 691 -0.81 -41.19 3.05
CA SER A 691 -1.30 -41.61 1.73
C SER A 691 -1.48 -40.46 0.74
N ASP A 692 -1.33 -39.20 1.18
CA ASP A 692 -1.36 -38.07 0.27
C ASP A 692 -0.04 -38.05 -0.53
N GLY A 693 -0.16 -38.27 -1.83
CA GLY A 693 0.98 -38.28 -2.76
C GLY A 693 1.54 -36.88 -3.04
N ARG A 694 0.99 -35.85 -2.39
CA ARG A 694 1.43 -34.46 -2.47
C ARG A 694 2.17 -34.10 -1.19
N CYS A 695 3.28 -33.41 -1.36
CA CYS A 695 4.05 -32.84 -0.27
C CYS A 695 5.09 -31.94 -0.92
N PHE A 696 4.91 -30.63 -0.84
CA PHE A 696 5.84 -29.67 -1.45
C PHE A 696 6.02 -28.41 -0.62
N VAL A 697 7.13 -27.72 -0.90
CA VAL A 697 7.42 -26.39 -0.39
C VAL A 697 8.28 -25.61 -1.38
N SER A 698 8.00 -24.32 -1.54
CA SER A 698 8.82 -23.39 -2.32
C SER A 698 8.89 -22.07 -1.56
N PRO A 699 9.91 -21.88 -0.72
CA PRO A 699 10.13 -20.63 -0.02
C PRO A 699 10.92 -19.64 -0.88
N LYS A 700 10.57 -18.36 -0.78
CA LYS A 700 11.31 -17.21 -1.28
C LYS A 700 11.56 -16.28 -0.11
N LEU A 701 12.83 -15.93 0.13
CA LEU A 701 13.23 -14.99 1.18
C LEU A 701 13.75 -13.72 0.52
N THR A 702 13.08 -12.61 0.81
CA THR A 702 13.47 -11.28 0.35
C THR A 702 14.00 -10.48 1.53
N LEU A 703 15.26 -10.04 1.43
CA LEU A 703 15.87 -9.10 2.37
C LEU A 703 15.57 -7.68 1.90
N ILE A 704 15.16 -6.83 2.83
CA ILE A 704 14.77 -5.45 2.55
C ILE A 704 15.88 -4.55 3.11
N GLY A 705 16.63 -3.89 2.24
CA GLY A 705 17.67 -2.94 2.63
C GLY A 705 17.08 -1.68 3.25
N GLN A 706 17.91 -0.93 3.99
CA GLN A 706 17.52 0.37 4.53
C GLN A 706 17.12 1.35 3.41
N VAL A 707 16.06 2.11 3.66
CA VAL A 707 15.58 3.16 2.77
C VAL A 707 16.37 4.42 3.05
N PRO A 708 16.98 5.08 2.05
CA PRO A 708 17.30 6.49 2.19
C PRO A 708 15.96 7.23 2.28
N GLU A 709 15.58 7.70 3.47
CA GLU A 709 14.40 8.56 3.62
C GLU A 709 14.56 9.91 2.90
N ALA A 710 15.78 10.19 2.42
CA ALA A 710 16.07 11.36 1.60
C ALA A 710 15.34 11.29 0.26
N PRO A 711 14.56 12.34 -0.08
CA PRO A 711 13.95 12.49 -1.40
C PRO A 711 14.98 12.43 -2.53
N ARG A 712 14.59 11.86 -3.67
CA ARG A 712 15.43 11.67 -4.86
C ARG A 712 14.76 12.20 -6.11
N TYR A 713 15.58 12.50 -7.12
CA TYR A 713 15.15 12.77 -8.48
C TYR A 713 15.29 11.51 -9.34
N PHE A 714 14.25 11.18 -10.11
CA PHE A 714 14.24 10.09 -11.07
C PHE A 714 14.07 10.65 -12.49
N ALA A 715 15.08 10.43 -13.34
CA ALA A 715 15.05 10.92 -14.72
C ALA A 715 13.95 10.27 -15.58
N SER A 716 13.56 9.04 -15.24
CA SER A 716 12.47 8.30 -15.88
C SER A 716 11.43 7.97 -14.82
N PRO A 717 10.23 8.57 -14.90
CA PRO A 717 9.19 8.26 -13.95
C PRO A 717 8.76 6.79 -13.96
N SER A 718 8.37 6.25 -12.82
CA SER A 718 8.03 4.84 -12.60
C SER A 718 6.56 4.62 -12.17
N PRO A 719 5.57 5.05 -12.96
CA PRO A 719 4.15 4.98 -12.57
C PRO A 719 3.71 3.55 -12.22
N ASN A 720 3.15 3.37 -11.02
CA ASN A 720 2.75 2.10 -10.38
C ASN A 720 3.90 1.12 -10.13
N GLY A 721 5.15 1.54 -10.34
CA GLY A 721 6.36 0.72 -10.23
C GLY A 721 7.19 1.08 -9.01
N THR A 722 8.28 0.35 -8.81
CA THR A 722 9.25 0.68 -7.76
C THR A 722 10.17 1.80 -8.21
N SER A 723 10.32 2.82 -7.38
CA SER A 723 11.26 3.92 -7.63
C SER A 723 12.69 3.43 -7.32
N THR A 724 13.48 3.24 -8.38
CA THR A 724 14.85 2.68 -8.29
C THR A 724 15.88 3.70 -7.78
N SER A 725 17.18 3.51 -8.04
CA SER A 725 18.21 4.46 -7.60
C SER A 725 18.06 5.80 -8.33
N GLY A 726 17.67 6.84 -7.60
CA GLY A 726 17.58 8.21 -8.09
C GLY A 726 18.84 9.04 -7.81
N ALA A 727 19.00 10.14 -8.52
CA ALA A 727 19.99 11.17 -8.21
C ALA A 727 19.57 11.96 -6.96
N PRO A 728 20.48 12.68 -6.28
CA PRO A 728 20.09 13.68 -5.27
C PRO A 728 19.01 14.61 -5.82
N LEU A 729 17.96 14.87 -5.02
CA LEU A 729 16.91 15.80 -5.39
C LEU A 729 17.52 17.21 -5.60
N PRO A 730 17.29 17.87 -6.74
CA PRO A 730 17.73 19.24 -6.94
C PRO A 730 17.03 20.19 -5.94
N ALA A 731 17.72 21.26 -5.53
CA ALA A 731 17.24 22.24 -4.55
C ALA A 731 15.90 22.91 -4.91
N MET A 732 15.51 22.83 -6.18
CA MET A 732 14.28 23.35 -6.73
C MET A 732 13.04 22.49 -6.41
N ALA A 733 13.18 21.37 -5.70
CA ALA A 733 12.07 20.55 -5.21
C ALA A 733 12.35 20.00 -3.81
N TRP A 734 11.27 19.69 -3.08
CA TRP A 734 11.33 19.13 -1.73
C TRP A 734 10.19 18.12 -1.52
N LEU A 735 10.41 17.20 -0.58
CA LEU A 735 9.39 16.29 -0.07
C LEU A 735 9.62 16.14 1.43
N ASP A 736 8.66 16.62 2.21
CA ASP A 736 8.67 16.58 3.66
C ASP A 736 7.62 15.61 4.16
N SER A 737 7.91 14.94 5.26
CA SER A 737 6.93 14.16 6.04
C SER A 737 6.81 14.78 7.42
N GLU A 738 5.59 14.84 7.96
CA GLU A 738 5.48 14.83 9.42
C GLU A 738 5.85 13.43 9.93
N PRO A 739 6.55 13.31 11.06
CA PRO A 739 6.84 12.01 11.64
C PRO A 739 5.52 11.31 12.02
N PRO A 740 5.38 9.98 11.84
CA PRO A 740 4.20 9.26 12.29
C PRO A 740 4.04 9.41 13.81
N PRO A 741 2.82 9.37 14.37
CA PRO A 741 2.66 9.27 15.81
C PRO A 741 3.35 7.98 16.25
N PRO A 742 4.42 8.06 17.05
CA PRO A 742 5.09 6.87 17.48
C PRO A 742 4.21 6.19 18.52
N ALA A 743 4.03 4.88 18.35
CA ALA A 743 3.62 4.02 19.45
C ALA A 743 4.66 4.16 20.58
N GLY A 744 4.43 5.08 21.50
CA GLY A 744 5.18 5.21 22.75
C GLY A 744 6.55 5.90 22.72
N GLY A 745 6.95 6.65 21.67
CA GLY A 745 8.28 7.29 21.63
C GLY A 745 8.35 8.58 20.82
N VAL A 746 8.11 9.72 21.47
CA VAL A 746 8.09 11.12 20.95
C VAL A 746 8.92 11.38 19.67
N PRO A 747 8.35 11.99 18.60
CA PRO A 747 9.14 12.58 17.53
C PRO A 747 9.44 14.06 17.84
N LEU A 748 10.68 14.50 17.60
CA LEU A 748 11.11 15.89 17.74
C LEU A 748 11.37 16.47 16.34
N ALA A 749 10.67 17.55 15.98
CA ALA A 749 10.96 18.34 14.78
C ALA A 749 11.85 19.53 15.16
N LEU A 750 13.03 19.64 14.55
CA LEU A 750 13.94 20.77 14.73
C LEU A 750 13.62 21.82 13.65
N ASN A 751 12.96 22.92 14.04
CA ASN A 751 12.73 24.07 13.17
C ASN A 751 13.71 25.18 13.61
N VAL A 752 14.64 25.57 12.73
CA VAL A 752 15.55 26.70 12.95
C VAL A 752 15.00 27.84 12.12
N ASP A 753 14.55 28.91 12.75
CA ASP A 753 14.08 30.15 12.10
C ASP A 753 14.99 31.27 12.64
N SER A 754 16.09 31.51 11.93
CA SER A 754 17.18 32.41 12.32
C SER A 754 17.03 33.83 11.79
N ASP A 755 16.02 34.11 10.94
CA ASP A 755 15.66 35.46 10.51
C ASP A 755 14.31 35.96 11.09
N GLY A 756 13.50 35.07 11.66
CA GLY A 756 12.25 35.40 12.35
C GLY A 756 11.05 35.61 11.42
N ASP A 757 11.10 35.12 10.18
CA ASP A 757 10.06 35.26 9.18
C ASP A 757 8.93 34.21 9.29
N GLY A 758 9.10 33.19 10.15
CA GLY A 758 8.17 32.08 10.33
C GLY A 758 8.42 30.86 9.44
N ARG A 759 9.58 30.75 8.78
CA ARG A 759 10.04 29.61 7.95
C ARG A 759 11.25 28.89 8.57
N SER A 760 11.66 27.77 7.95
CA SER A 760 12.80 26.96 8.38
C SER A 760 14.05 27.29 7.57
N ASP A 761 15.12 27.70 8.24
CA ASP A 761 16.43 28.15 7.73
C ASP A 761 17.40 27.02 7.40
N LEU A 762 16.91 25.78 7.34
CA LEU A 762 17.59 24.72 6.59
C LEU A 762 17.79 25.10 5.10
N LEU A 763 17.13 26.16 4.63
CA LEU A 763 17.20 26.69 3.26
C LEU A 763 18.28 27.76 3.00
N GLU A 764 18.90 28.40 4.00
CA GLU A 764 19.86 29.51 3.72
C GLU A 764 21.34 29.12 3.69
N TYR A 765 21.72 27.91 4.13
CA TYR A 765 23.11 27.44 4.01
C TYR A 765 23.48 26.90 2.60
N SER A 766 22.60 27.01 1.60
CA SER A 766 22.89 26.60 0.22
C SER A 766 23.64 27.63 -0.63
N GLU A 767 23.91 28.84 -0.12
CA GLU A 767 24.74 29.81 -0.83
C GLU A 767 26.24 29.68 -0.47
N GLY A 768 26.94 28.78 -1.17
CA GLY A 768 28.27 29.13 -1.68
C GLY A 768 29.52 28.89 -0.82
N THR A 769 29.59 27.90 0.08
CA THR A 769 30.90 27.41 0.57
C THR A 769 31.00 25.88 0.56
N SER A 770 31.97 25.37 -0.21
CA SER A 770 32.34 23.96 -0.19
C SER A 770 33.34 23.67 0.94
N ILE A 771 33.15 22.57 1.66
CA ILE A 771 34.18 21.53 1.92
C ILE A 771 33.59 20.37 2.76
N ASN A 772 33.57 19.19 2.14
CA ASN A 772 33.64 17.82 2.68
C ASN A 772 32.81 17.43 3.94
N SER A 773 31.80 16.57 3.70
CA SER A 773 30.93 15.88 4.67
C SER A 773 31.68 15.25 5.88
N PRO A 774 31.07 15.23 7.09
CA PRO A 774 30.14 14.14 7.39
C PRO A 774 28.78 14.61 7.93
N ASP A 775 27.75 14.02 7.34
CA ASP A 775 26.38 13.90 7.82
C ASP A 775 26.31 13.40 9.27
N ALA A 776 25.86 14.28 10.17
CA ALA A 776 25.06 13.92 11.33
C ALA A 776 24.23 15.16 11.70
N GLY A 777 22.90 15.07 11.52
CA GLY A 777 21.99 16.00 12.19
C GLY A 777 22.23 15.97 13.72
N PRO A 778 21.74 16.97 14.47
CA PRO A 778 21.90 17.01 15.92
C PRO A 778 21.45 15.69 16.55
N SER A 779 22.31 15.08 17.39
CA SER A 779 21.94 13.91 18.17
C SER A 779 21.06 14.32 19.35
N LEU A 780 19.86 13.77 19.41
CA LEU A 780 18.92 13.93 20.51
C LEU A 780 19.02 12.70 21.41
N GLU A 781 19.54 12.87 22.63
CA GLU A 781 19.58 11.84 23.66
C GLU A 781 18.33 11.98 24.55
N PRO A 782 17.28 11.14 24.41
CA PRO A 782 15.97 11.39 25.03
C PRO A 782 15.88 11.11 26.54
N PHE A 783 16.97 10.73 27.20
CA PHE A 783 16.91 10.12 28.55
C PHE A 783 17.44 10.97 29.72
N ALA A 784 17.76 12.26 29.54
CA ALA A 784 18.46 13.02 30.59
C ALA A 784 17.89 14.40 30.98
N GLY A 785 16.78 14.88 30.40
CA GLY A 785 16.26 16.23 30.71
C GLY A 785 17.15 17.37 30.18
N GLN A 786 17.80 17.15 29.03
CA GLN A 786 18.66 18.12 28.35
C GLN A 786 18.34 18.16 26.85
N VAL A 787 18.53 19.34 26.24
CA VAL A 787 18.44 19.57 24.79
C VAL A 787 19.82 19.95 24.26
N SER A 788 20.32 19.25 23.24
CA SER A 788 21.64 19.50 22.64
C SER A 788 21.53 19.93 21.18
N PHE A 789 22.30 20.93 20.76
CA PHE A 789 22.34 21.44 19.38
C PHE A 789 23.75 21.91 19.01
N LEU A 790 24.06 21.90 17.70
CA LEU A 790 25.32 22.42 17.15
C LEU A 790 25.11 23.88 16.73
N TRP A 791 26.03 24.78 17.10
CA TRP A 791 25.91 26.21 16.83
C TRP A 791 27.24 26.84 16.42
N ARG A 792 27.18 27.72 15.42
CA ARG A 792 28.31 28.56 15.00
C ARG A 792 28.32 29.82 15.86
N SER A 793 29.40 30.04 16.62
CA SER A 793 29.58 31.25 17.41
C SER A 793 29.73 32.48 16.49
N ASN A 794 28.62 33.09 16.08
CA ASN A 794 28.62 34.40 15.44
C ASN A 794 28.19 35.46 16.47
N SER A 795 29.01 36.49 16.68
CA SER A 795 28.79 37.53 17.70
C SER A 795 27.60 38.46 17.42
N GLN A 796 26.91 38.28 16.29
CA GLN A 796 25.87 39.18 15.79
C GLN A 796 24.42 38.66 15.98
N VAL A 797 24.22 37.36 16.18
CA VAL A 797 22.88 36.77 16.30
C VAL A 797 22.76 36.03 17.64
N GLY A 798 21.90 36.53 18.53
CA GLY A 798 21.51 35.81 19.73
C GLY A 798 20.44 34.78 19.40
N TRP A 799 20.48 33.62 20.06
CA TRP A 799 19.47 32.58 19.91
C TRP A 799 18.69 32.39 21.22
N ARG A 800 17.44 31.93 21.11
CA ARG A 800 16.62 31.50 22.25
C ARG A 800 16.02 30.12 22.05
N LEU A 801 16.05 29.33 23.12
CA LEU A 801 15.29 28.09 23.19
C LEU A 801 13.84 28.40 23.58
N MET A 802 12.91 27.95 22.76
CA MET A 802 11.46 28.09 22.94
C MET A 802 10.88 26.72 23.24
N GLU A 803 9.82 26.67 24.04
CA GLU A 803 9.02 25.49 24.34
C GLU A 803 7.54 25.70 23.94
N SER A 804 6.83 24.63 23.63
CA SER A 804 5.38 24.66 23.37
C SER A 804 4.73 23.35 23.81
N THR A 805 3.48 23.37 24.26
CA THR A 805 2.71 22.15 24.56
C THR A 805 1.79 21.72 23.43
N ASP A 806 1.57 22.59 22.44
CA ASP A 806 0.60 22.40 21.35
C ASP A 806 1.18 22.74 19.96
N MET A 807 2.44 23.16 19.89
CA MET A 807 3.15 23.65 18.71
C MET A 807 2.54 24.90 18.06
N VAL A 808 1.52 25.50 18.68
CA VAL A 808 0.84 26.71 18.20
C VAL A 808 1.29 27.91 19.03
N GLU A 809 1.21 27.80 20.36
CA GLU A 809 1.71 28.82 21.28
C GLU A 809 3.12 28.48 21.73
N TRP A 810 4.08 29.33 21.35
CA TRP A 810 5.48 29.17 21.69
C TRP A 810 5.87 30.17 22.77
N ARG A 811 6.43 29.67 23.86
CA ARG A 811 6.98 30.46 24.96
C ARG A 811 8.44 30.12 25.16
N PRO A 812 9.27 30.96 25.79
CA PRO A 812 10.63 30.56 26.11
C PRO A 812 10.70 29.32 27.02
N ALA A 813 11.70 28.48 26.78
CA ALA A 813 11.84 27.19 27.45
C ALA A 813 12.23 27.34 28.93
N ARG A 814 11.65 26.51 29.80
CA ARG A 814 12.01 26.48 31.22
C ARG A 814 13.30 25.71 31.41
N ILE A 815 14.40 26.42 31.63
CA ILE A 815 15.72 25.84 31.84
C ILE A 815 15.98 25.54 33.33
N SER A 816 16.70 24.45 33.61
CA SER A 816 17.03 24.01 34.97
C SER A 816 18.50 24.19 35.37
N GLY A 817 19.31 24.79 34.49
CA GLY A 817 20.74 25.04 34.71
C GLY A 817 21.40 25.80 33.56
N GLN A 818 22.69 26.10 33.68
CA GLN A 818 23.45 26.75 32.63
C GLN A 818 23.70 25.82 31.43
N ALA A 819 23.76 26.40 30.23
CA ALA A 819 24.19 25.67 29.04
C ALA A 819 25.66 25.25 29.16
N SER A 820 25.97 24.00 28.83
CA SER A 820 27.35 23.56 28.66
C SER A 820 27.75 23.64 27.20
N VAL A 821 28.94 24.19 26.93
CA VAL A 821 29.51 24.29 25.59
C VAL A 821 30.70 23.33 25.50
N SER A 822 30.67 22.40 24.54
CA SER A 822 31.76 21.47 24.26
C SER A 822 32.24 21.60 22.81
N PRO A 823 33.52 21.30 22.53
CA PRO A 823 34.01 21.20 21.15
C PRO A 823 33.20 20.15 20.40
N SER A 824 32.64 20.51 19.25
CA SER A 824 31.83 19.58 18.43
C SER A 824 32.67 18.58 17.64
N GLY A 825 33.99 18.85 17.49
CA GLY A 825 34.86 18.13 16.56
C GLY A 825 34.81 18.69 15.12
N THR A 826 33.93 19.65 14.84
CA THR A 826 33.82 20.35 13.55
C THR A 826 34.37 21.78 13.66
N PRO A 827 35.19 22.25 12.69
CA PRO A 827 35.69 23.63 12.68
C PRO A 827 34.53 24.64 12.72
N ASP A 828 34.67 25.68 13.54
CA ASP A 828 33.70 26.79 13.71
C ASP A 828 32.31 26.41 14.27
N LEU A 829 32.13 25.20 14.80
CA LEU A 829 30.90 24.78 15.47
C LEU A 829 31.17 24.33 16.91
N ASN A 830 30.34 24.78 17.83
CA ASN A 830 30.30 24.30 19.21
C ASN A 830 29.05 23.46 19.44
N GLN A 831 29.16 22.40 20.24
CA GLN A 831 27.98 21.69 20.76
C GLN A 831 27.52 22.42 22.02
N ILE A 832 26.23 22.75 22.07
CA ILE A 832 25.59 23.43 23.19
C ILE A 832 24.54 22.49 23.77
N SER A 833 24.62 22.22 25.07
CA SER A 833 23.65 21.38 25.78
C SER A 833 22.98 22.18 26.90
N GLN A 834 21.65 22.24 26.87
CA GLN A 834 20.81 23.04 27.76
C GLN A 834 19.90 22.13 28.60
N PRO A 835 20.04 22.12 29.95
CA PRO A 835 19.07 21.48 30.83
C PRO A 835 17.69 22.11 30.74
N VAL A 836 16.64 21.30 30.59
CA VAL A 836 15.23 21.73 30.50
C VAL A 836 14.37 21.03 31.55
N SER A 837 13.24 21.64 31.91
CA SER A 837 12.34 21.14 32.95
C SER A 837 10.94 20.86 32.40
N GLY A 838 10.45 19.63 32.60
CA GLY A 838 9.09 19.22 32.25
C GLY A 838 9.02 18.17 31.12
N SER A 839 8.16 17.17 31.30
CA SER A 839 7.81 16.18 30.29
C SER A 839 6.62 16.65 29.44
N GLY A 840 6.59 16.32 28.15
CA GLY A 840 5.44 16.62 27.28
C GLY A 840 5.43 18.03 26.68
N VAL A 841 6.61 18.57 26.40
CA VAL A 841 6.80 19.91 25.81
C VAL A 841 7.73 19.80 24.60
N PHE A 842 7.38 20.47 23.50
CA PHE A 842 8.15 20.61 22.27
C PHE A 842 9.15 21.75 22.39
N TYR A 843 10.31 21.68 21.72
CA TYR A 843 11.34 22.73 21.78
C TYR A 843 11.78 23.20 20.38
N ARG A 844 12.08 24.50 20.21
CA ARG A 844 12.67 25.08 18.98
C ARG A 844 13.70 26.17 19.29
N LEU A 845 14.55 26.51 18.32
CA LEU A 845 15.43 27.68 18.38
C LEU A 845 14.80 28.82 17.58
N ALA A 846 14.76 30.02 18.15
CA ALA A 846 14.38 31.24 17.44
C ALA A 846 15.52 32.25 17.50
N ALA A 847 15.78 32.97 16.41
CA ALA A 847 16.66 34.13 16.45
C ALA A 847 16.03 35.27 17.26
N ILE A 848 16.90 36.02 17.92
CA ILE A 848 16.59 37.33 18.46
C ILE A 848 17.37 38.33 17.63
N GLU A 849 16.67 39.11 16.79
CA GLU A 849 17.28 40.26 16.14
C GLU A 849 17.74 41.23 17.24
N GLN A 850 19.06 41.42 17.35
CA GLN A 850 19.65 42.30 18.36
C GLN A 850 19.80 43.69 17.73
N PRO A 851 19.03 44.72 18.16
CA PRO A 851 19.18 46.05 17.62
C PRO A 851 20.58 46.59 17.92
N THR A 852 21.26 47.12 16.90
CA THR A 852 22.48 47.91 17.09
C THR A 852 22.14 49.25 17.72
N LEU A 853 23.12 49.92 18.36
CA LEU A 853 22.91 51.27 18.89
C LEU A 853 22.40 52.23 17.80
N ALA A 854 22.91 52.09 16.57
CA ALA A 854 22.48 52.91 15.44
C ALA A 854 21.03 52.65 15.02
N THR A 855 20.59 51.39 14.98
CA THR A 855 19.19 51.05 14.62
C THR A 855 18.21 51.36 15.75
N TRP A 856 18.64 51.27 17.01
CA TRP A 856 17.86 51.74 18.16
C TRP A 856 17.77 53.27 18.18
N GLN A 857 18.87 54.00 17.98
CA GLN A 857 18.85 55.47 17.91
C GLN A 857 17.97 55.97 16.75
N ALA A 858 18.08 55.36 15.57
CA ALA A 858 17.25 55.71 14.41
C ALA A 858 15.75 55.45 14.62
N ARG A 859 15.39 54.58 15.58
CA ARG A 859 14.00 54.29 15.95
C ARG A 859 13.38 55.38 16.83
N TYR A 860 14.18 56.01 17.71
CA TYR A 860 13.67 56.92 18.73
C TYR A 860 14.13 58.39 18.55
N PHE A 861 15.12 58.64 17.71
CA PHE A 861 15.64 59.98 17.43
C PHE A 861 15.64 60.27 15.92
N THR A 862 15.35 61.51 15.56
CA THR A 862 15.46 61.97 14.18
C THR A 862 16.93 62.13 13.77
N SER A 863 17.21 62.12 12.47
CA SER A 863 18.56 62.31 11.94
C SER A 863 19.20 63.64 12.38
N GLY A 864 18.38 64.68 12.59
CA GLY A 864 18.82 65.98 13.11
C GLY A 864 19.24 65.89 14.58
N GLU A 865 18.48 65.19 15.42
CA GLU A 865 18.79 65.01 16.84
C GLU A 865 20.02 64.12 17.04
N ILE A 866 20.15 63.05 16.24
CA ILE A 866 21.33 62.16 16.26
C ILE A 866 22.61 62.94 15.92
N SER A 867 22.55 63.83 14.92
CA SER A 867 23.71 64.63 14.52
C SER A 867 24.07 65.76 15.51
N GLN A 868 23.10 66.26 16.28
CA GLN A 868 23.34 67.25 17.34
C GLN A 868 23.87 66.62 18.64
N GLY A 869 23.52 65.36 18.93
CA GLY A 869 24.05 64.59 20.05
C GLY A 869 23.55 64.97 21.44
N THR A 870 22.86 66.11 21.59
CA THR A 870 22.42 66.64 22.90
C THR A 870 21.50 65.70 23.66
N ILE A 871 20.56 65.03 22.97
CA ILE A 871 19.58 64.11 23.57
C ILE A 871 19.78 62.65 23.15
N SER A 872 20.63 62.38 22.15
CA SER A 872 20.83 61.04 21.60
C SER A 872 22.16 60.41 21.98
N SER A 873 23.02 61.14 22.72
CA SER A 873 24.31 60.61 23.20
C SER A 873 24.09 59.53 24.27
N SER A 874 25.09 58.66 24.47
CA SER A 874 25.02 57.52 25.39
C SER A 874 24.71 57.88 26.84
N ASP A 875 25.08 59.10 27.25
CA ASP A 875 24.95 59.58 28.62
C ASP A 875 23.78 60.56 28.78
N ALA A 876 23.07 60.86 27.69
CA ALA A 876 21.86 61.67 27.74
C ALA A 876 20.70 60.88 28.33
N ASP A 877 19.86 61.58 29.08
CA ASP A 877 18.64 61.09 29.72
C ASP A 877 17.51 62.05 29.29
N PRO A 878 16.86 61.80 28.14
CA PRO A 878 15.93 62.76 27.54
C PRO A 878 14.60 62.88 28.28
N ASP A 879 14.19 61.84 29.01
CA ASP A 879 12.94 61.79 29.75
C ASP A 879 13.09 62.08 31.25
N LEU A 880 14.34 62.25 31.70
CA LEU A 880 14.74 62.65 33.05
C LEU A 880 14.34 61.63 34.11
N ASP A 881 14.30 60.35 33.76
CA ASP A 881 13.97 59.27 34.69
C ASP A 881 15.19 58.71 35.46
N GLY A 882 16.39 59.17 35.10
CA GLY A 882 17.66 58.81 35.72
C GLY A 882 18.38 57.64 35.04
N LEU A 883 17.86 57.06 33.96
CA LEU A 883 18.54 56.07 33.14
C LEU A 883 19.15 56.72 31.88
N PRO A 884 20.47 56.62 31.68
CA PRO A 884 21.07 57.14 30.45
C PRO A 884 20.73 56.24 29.25
N ASN A 885 20.70 56.82 28.05
CA ASN A 885 20.44 56.14 26.78
C ASN A 885 21.24 54.84 26.58
N SER A 886 22.46 54.75 27.11
CA SER A 886 23.29 53.52 27.08
C SER A 886 22.65 52.36 27.84
N VAL A 887 22.04 52.63 29.00
CA VAL A 887 21.29 51.65 29.79
C VAL A 887 19.95 51.35 29.13
N GLU A 888 19.27 52.35 28.58
CA GLU A 888 17.99 52.16 27.90
C GLU A 888 18.12 51.37 26.59
N PHE A 889 19.20 51.59 25.85
CA PHE A 889 19.60 50.76 24.73
C PHE A 889 19.87 49.32 25.17
N ALA A 890 20.61 49.14 26.27
CA ALA A 890 20.87 47.82 26.82
C ALA A 890 19.56 47.09 27.18
N LEU A 891 18.58 47.81 27.73
CA LEU A 891 17.28 47.26 28.12
C LEU A 891 16.23 47.26 26.98
N ASN A 892 16.58 47.80 25.81
CA ASN A 892 15.68 47.98 24.65
C ASN A 892 14.37 48.72 25.00
N ILE A 893 14.46 49.77 25.80
CA ILE A 893 13.33 50.61 26.23
C ILE A 893 13.36 51.95 25.48
N ASN A 894 12.24 52.68 25.53
CA ASN A 894 12.05 53.91 24.75
C ASN A 894 12.61 55.10 25.53
N PRO A 895 13.67 55.77 25.05
CA PRO A 895 14.40 56.83 25.78
C PRO A 895 13.66 58.17 25.91
N ARG A 896 12.38 58.16 25.60
CA ARG A 896 11.49 59.34 25.66
C ARG A 896 10.29 59.10 26.57
N GLU A 897 10.22 57.93 27.18
CA GLU A 897 9.11 57.51 28.01
C GLU A 897 9.64 56.93 29.32
N ASN A 898 9.21 57.56 30.41
CA ASN A 898 9.65 57.18 31.75
C ASN A 898 9.56 55.67 31.99
N SER A 899 10.71 55.07 32.35
CA SER A 899 10.93 53.62 32.40
C SER A 899 10.33 52.95 33.65
N HIS A 900 9.64 53.68 34.54
CA HIS A 900 9.14 53.12 35.80
C HIS A 900 8.24 51.89 35.63
N ASN A 901 7.55 51.73 34.49
CA ASN A 901 6.71 50.56 34.22
C ASN A 901 7.49 49.33 33.76
N SER A 902 8.73 49.50 33.30
CA SER A 902 9.62 48.42 32.88
C SER A 902 10.27 47.71 34.07
N PHE A 903 10.28 48.35 35.25
CA PHE A 903 10.79 47.78 36.49
C PHE A 903 9.63 47.46 37.44
N GLN A 904 9.56 46.22 37.92
CA GLN A 904 8.45 45.75 38.75
C GLN A 904 8.94 45.04 40.00
N ILE A 905 8.28 45.27 41.14
CA ILE A 905 8.54 44.50 42.35
C ILE A 905 7.71 43.23 42.31
N SER A 906 8.35 42.07 42.30
CA SER A 906 7.66 40.79 42.45
C SER A 906 7.33 40.56 43.91
N ARG A 907 6.03 40.58 44.26
CA ARG A 907 5.59 40.30 45.64
C ARG A 907 5.67 38.81 46.00
N ILE A 908 5.88 37.94 45.01
CA ILE A 908 5.89 36.48 45.17
C ILE A 908 7.31 35.97 45.46
N SER A 909 8.31 36.39 44.69
CA SER A 909 9.73 36.04 44.94
C SER A 909 10.46 37.05 45.82
N ARG A 910 9.89 38.25 46.01
CA ARG A 910 10.53 39.41 46.66
C ARG A 910 11.78 39.91 45.93
N GLY A 911 11.83 39.72 44.62
CA GLY A 911 12.86 40.24 43.73
C GLY A 911 12.44 41.50 42.95
N LEU A 912 13.43 42.13 42.33
CA LEU A 912 13.25 43.21 41.36
C LEU A 912 13.23 42.59 39.95
N ARG A 913 12.14 42.84 39.22
CA ARG A 913 11.95 42.42 37.84
C ARG A 913 12.28 43.58 36.89
N PHE A 914 13.07 43.34 35.86
CA PHE A 914 13.54 44.33 34.88
C PHE A 914 13.83 43.68 33.53
N PRO A 915 13.85 44.42 32.41
CA PRO A 915 14.18 43.85 31.10
C PRO A 915 15.58 43.22 31.11
N ASP A 916 15.74 42.07 30.45
CA ASP A 916 17.07 41.46 30.32
C ASP A 916 17.96 42.35 29.44
N PRO A 917 19.09 42.87 29.95
CA PRO A 917 20.01 43.69 29.17
C PRO A 917 20.74 42.91 28.07
N GLY A 918 20.73 41.58 28.11
CA GLY A 918 21.39 40.71 27.13
C GLY A 918 22.92 40.72 27.21
N VAL A 919 23.53 39.67 26.68
CA VAL A 919 25.00 39.54 26.67
C VAL A 919 25.60 40.44 25.58
N GLY A 920 26.52 41.33 25.94
CA GLY A 920 27.29 42.16 24.99
C GLY A 920 26.79 43.59 24.76
N ARG A 921 25.80 44.08 25.52
CA ARG A 921 25.27 45.46 25.37
C ARG A 921 25.99 46.55 26.17
N GLY A 922 27.18 46.25 26.66
CA GLY A 922 28.02 47.28 27.28
C GLY A 922 27.54 47.74 28.66
N VAL A 923 26.66 46.97 29.33
CA VAL A 923 26.10 47.29 30.66
C VAL A 923 26.15 46.06 31.56
N VAL A 924 26.70 46.23 32.75
CA VAL A 924 26.66 45.27 33.87
C VAL A 924 25.62 45.76 34.86
N TRP A 925 24.86 44.84 35.44
CA TRP A 925 23.95 45.16 36.53
C TRP A 925 24.43 44.54 37.84
N HIS A 926 24.14 45.23 38.94
CA HIS A 926 24.48 44.80 40.29
C HIS A 926 23.23 44.85 41.16
N LEU A 927 23.02 43.78 41.94
CA LEU A 927 22.01 43.73 42.98
C LEU A 927 22.70 43.91 44.33
N ASP A 928 22.29 44.91 45.09
CA ASP A 928 22.66 45.06 46.49
C ASP A 928 21.42 44.94 47.39
N SER A 929 21.63 44.45 48.60
CA SER A 929 20.61 44.38 49.63
C SER A 929 20.99 45.18 50.88
N SER A 930 19.98 45.61 51.62
CA SER A 930 20.14 46.27 52.91
C SER A 930 19.01 45.89 53.85
N ARG A 931 19.32 45.66 55.13
CA ARG A 931 18.29 45.45 56.16
C ARG A 931 17.76 46.74 56.77
N SER A 932 18.46 47.88 56.57
CA SER A 932 18.21 49.12 57.33
C SER A 932 18.39 50.44 56.54
N LEU A 933 18.75 50.39 55.25
CA LEU A 933 19.18 51.52 54.41
C LEU A 933 20.48 52.22 54.82
N GLN A 934 21.12 51.83 55.93
CA GLN A 934 22.36 52.47 56.42
C GLN A 934 23.63 51.85 55.84
N SER A 935 23.59 50.56 55.50
CA SER A 935 24.67 49.83 54.85
C SER A 935 24.10 48.94 53.74
N TRP A 936 24.81 48.85 52.62
CA TRP A 936 24.45 48.03 51.46
C TRP A 936 25.52 46.98 51.26
N GLU A 937 25.11 45.75 50.97
CA GLU A 937 26.00 44.63 50.71
C GLU A 937 25.54 43.93 49.43
N THR A 938 26.49 43.45 48.63
CA THR A 938 26.20 42.62 47.47
C THR A 938 25.94 41.19 47.96
N PRO A 939 24.78 40.58 47.67
CA PRO A 939 24.47 39.22 48.10
C PRO A 939 25.50 38.22 47.58
N ALA A 940 25.89 37.25 48.42
CA ALA A 940 26.81 36.19 48.01
C ALA A 940 26.21 35.28 46.93
N ASP A 941 24.89 35.07 47.00
CA ASP A 941 24.10 34.34 46.01
C ASP A 941 22.90 35.21 45.64
N VAL A 942 22.63 35.37 44.34
CA VAL A 942 21.43 36.05 43.83
C VAL A 942 20.45 35.00 43.32
N ASP A 943 19.23 35.02 43.84
CA ASP A 943 18.13 34.22 43.30
C ASP A 943 17.65 34.89 42.00
N LEU A 944 17.95 34.30 40.85
CA LEU A 944 17.72 34.89 39.53
C LEU A 944 16.74 34.04 38.73
N HIS A 945 15.61 34.64 38.37
CA HIS A 945 14.58 34.03 37.52
C HIS A 945 14.51 34.77 36.19
N CYS A 946 14.41 34.03 35.08
CA CYS A 946 14.12 34.61 33.78
C CYS A 946 12.64 34.41 33.45
N LEU A 947 11.98 35.49 33.09
CA LEU A 947 10.55 35.58 32.81
C LEU A 947 10.34 36.22 31.45
N VAL A 948 9.13 36.10 30.94
CA VAL A 948 8.79 36.61 29.61
C VAL A 948 7.48 37.35 29.75
N ASP A 949 7.46 38.61 29.35
CA ASP A 949 6.24 39.39 29.31
C ASP A 949 5.30 38.76 28.27
N PRO A 950 4.14 38.24 28.68
CA PRO A 950 3.23 37.53 27.78
C PRO A 950 2.57 38.45 26.74
N LEU A 951 2.61 39.77 26.93
CA LEU A 951 2.04 40.74 25.98
C LEU A 951 3.09 41.26 25.00
N SER A 952 4.31 41.53 25.46
CA SER A 952 5.37 42.11 24.61
C SER A 952 6.41 41.10 24.11
N GLY A 953 6.42 39.88 24.64
CA GLY A 953 7.39 38.83 24.31
C GLY A 953 8.83 39.12 24.77
N ARG A 954 9.04 40.19 25.56
CA ARG A 954 10.36 40.61 26.07
C ARG A 954 10.80 39.76 27.25
N TYR A 955 12.10 39.49 27.34
CA TYR A 955 12.69 38.87 28.52
C TYR A 955 12.74 39.85 29.68
N LEU A 956 12.34 39.37 30.86
CA LEU A 956 12.42 40.05 32.13
C LEU A 956 13.28 39.20 33.05
N LEU A 957 14.36 39.75 33.59
CA LEU A 957 15.08 39.15 34.71
C LEU A 957 14.39 39.55 36.01
N GLU A 958 14.31 38.62 36.95
CA GLU A 958 13.83 38.85 38.31
C GLU A 958 14.91 38.40 39.28
N ALA A 959 15.55 39.37 39.93
CA ALA A 959 16.68 39.14 40.83
C ALA A 959 16.28 39.45 42.29
N GLY A 960 16.59 38.53 43.20
CA GLY A 960 16.32 38.66 44.63
C GLY A 960 17.51 38.20 45.49
N ASP A 961 17.52 38.62 46.75
CA ASP A 961 18.48 38.14 47.75
C ASP A 961 17.80 37.09 48.66
N PRO A 962 18.16 35.80 48.56
CA PRO A 962 17.58 34.74 49.38
C PRO A 962 17.95 34.86 50.87
N GLY A 963 18.98 35.64 51.20
CA GLY A 963 19.45 35.92 52.57
C GLY A 963 18.72 37.08 53.28
N LEU A 964 17.82 37.78 52.60
CA LEU A 964 16.97 38.81 53.21
C LEU A 964 15.76 38.17 53.95
N PRO A 965 15.54 38.49 55.23
CA PRO A 965 14.36 38.05 55.96
C PRO A 965 13.08 38.53 55.28
N GLY A 966 12.11 37.62 55.16
CA GLY A 966 10.95 37.77 54.30
C GLY A 966 10.00 38.96 54.54
N ASP A 967 10.14 39.68 55.65
CA ASP A 967 9.27 40.77 56.06
C ASP A 967 10.01 42.11 56.27
N LYS A 968 11.34 42.17 56.13
CA LYS A 968 12.15 43.38 56.34
C LYS A 968 13.41 43.42 55.47
N GLY A 969 13.52 44.44 54.62
CA GLY A 969 14.72 44.70 53.83
C GLY A 969 14.47 45.62 52.63
N PHE A 970 15.56 46.01 51.97
CA PHE A 970 15.59 46.88 50.81
C PHE A 970 16.52 46.26 49.77
N LEU A 971 16.09 46.31 48.51
CA LEU A 971 16.90 45.90 47.35
C LEU A 971 17.20 47.13 46.51
N ARG A 972 18.40 47.17 45.93
CA ARG A 972 18.82 48.19 44.99
C ARG A 972 19.44 47.51 43.78
N MET A 973 18.99 47.91 42.61
CA MET A 973 19.60 47.56 41.33
C MET A 973 20.40 48.76 40.85
N SER A 974 21.65 48.56 40.44
CA SER A 974 22.43 49.57 39.73
C SER A 974 22.92 49.00 38.40
N PHE A 975 23.00 49.87 37.39
CA PHE A 975 23.52 49.55 36.08
C PHE A 975 24.78 50.38 35.86
N GLU A 976 25.86 49.72 35.44
CA GLU A 976 27.14 50.33 35.14
C GLU A 976 27.51 50.00 33.70
N SER A 977 28.02 50.98 32.95
CA SER A 977 28.56 50.68 31.63
C SER A 977 29.83 49.82 31.78
N SER A 978 29.89 48.68 31.10
CA SER A 978 31.14 47.93 30.95
C SER A 978 32.04 48.69 29.98
N ALA A 979 32.99 49.47 30.50
CA ALA A 979 33.88 50.27 29.68
C ALA A 979 34.63 49.41 28.64
N ASN A 980 34.33 49.68 27.37
CA ASN A 980 35.28 49.75 26.25
C ASN A 980 34.68 50.61 25.13
#